data_AF-A0A381Z6T6-F1
#
_entry.id   AF-A0A381Z6T6-F1
#
_cell.length_a   1.000
_cell.length_b   1.000
_cell.length_c   1.000
_cell.angle_alpha   90.00
_cell.angle_beta   90.00
_cell.angle_gamma   90.00
#
_symmetry.space_group_name_H-M   'P 1'
#
loop_
_entity.id
_entity.type
_entity.pdbx_description
1 polymer ?
#
loop_
_entity_poly.entity_id
_entity_poly.type
_entity_poly.pdbx_seq_one_letter_code
_entity_poly.pdbx_strand_id
1 'polypeptide(L)'
;MWKTWHKLFCLIAVPFLGLAAFLLQLGGFGSLTEMRNLERTPRSQVISIITGEVNLSGTSQAKGQTIDAPYTGKPCIYFYYQKERKEEYTDSDGDRQTRWVSVEEYDRQVSEFLLADSSGKATVDTDNADFSVPSETYYRGDYRYTEARFEPGQETFIFGYARQTADSYMVGFTSKGDYTPIVSTYGEAVERSDMASGGIWMFSLALVALSFGIMFTCWMVGVHKLLVFLTVVSLFQSGGLVLLGLRMMQIDLGASHSRVLRQSDRAKTEVDRLLGEAGTGWSGNWDDPEVFNEQLDKRLTGKKFDRLQGIYGNTAANIARFNEVRSRFPERHLAPIFGVKGIPGMALAKSFAPQSAEQLAIQSVSVNFLHLLFMIGGGGAFAALGSFIGFRKIKEKRYIENIPTSLSTGLAYGPAEIQGTVEKKSKHLIGPLSKKEVVQYHYVVKEKRGSGKKAKWVTIINTTELTDFYCRDSEGIVPVDLTDAEIHTCHHLSQHSGRRRYSETSIRIGDPLYVLGTAVIDESTGDRLMISKGNNKFPLITTNYTESELMGRKSRRGLGWLNLGLNGFVLVGFGLFGAAASYAATDFLFASMIAPLFLAGCFIVLMYNDLIFVRNRVQRAWSNIGVSLKKRANLIPNLVKIAKEYLKHEKELHTQLSKLRKSARSAAEFDPAAAGLFISQEVAVMQKFFGLEEKYPDLKGNQMMAQLHKKLVLLENEVALMRSGYNDSVERHNTRIAQIPELFLANLFKFKNAELFHAEIEVVESIQRPANAKSSKNLPPIIEDNESEQDLPPLIQHSKQEGDSLVMYCDNCTQKLEVPNELIGKEIECPVCHHKETVPAESELAPNGQDP
;
A
#
# COMPACT_ATOMS: atom_id res chain seq x y z
N MET A 1 -18.36 14.23 9.48
CA MET A 1 -17.71 13.57 10.66
C MET A 1 -16.45 12.77 10.31
N TRP A 2 -16.40 11.92 9.28
CA TRP A 2 -15.18 11.13 8.98
C TRP A 2 -13.94 11.96 8.62
N LYS A 3 -14.10 13.05 7.86
CA LYS A 3 -13.00 13.95 7.43
C LYS A 3 -12.35 14.67 8.61
N THR A 4 -13.12 15.06 9.64
CA THR A 4 -12.62 15.75 10.84
C THR A 4 -11.90 14.79 11.78
N TRP A 5 -12.48 13.61 12.04
CA TRP A 5 -11.82 12.56 12.83
C TRP A 5 -10.50 12.08 12.22
N HIS A 6 -10.46 11.91 10.90
CA HIS A 6 -9.25 11.46 10.23
C HIS A 6 -8.12 12.48 10.31
N LYS A 7 -8.42 13.78 10.18
CA LYS A 7 -7.43 14.85 10.34
C LYS A 7 -6.90 14.91 11.77
N LEU A 8 -7.78 14.80 12.77
CA LEU A 8 -7.39 14.77 14.18
C LEU A 8 -6.47 13.57 14.48
N PHE A 9 -6.83 12.39 13.96
CA PHE A 9 -5.98 11.20 14.10
C PHE A 9 -4.59 11.41 13.50
N CYS A 10 -4.50 11.96 12.28
CA CYS A 10 -3.20 12.23 11.65
C CYS A 10 -2.39 13.26 12.46
N LEU A 11 -3.04 14.30 12.99
CA LEU A 11 -2.39 15.35 13.78
C LEU A 11 -1.76 14.81 15.08
N ILE A 12 -2.35 13.78 15.68
CA ILE A 12 -1.80 13.09 16.87
C ILE A 12 -0.77 12.03 16.48
N ALA A 13 -1.03 11.26 15.41
CA ALA A 13 -0.18 10.15 15.00
C ALA A 13 1.20 10.60 14.50
N VAL A 14 1.27 11.70 13.75
CA VAL A 14 2.54 12.21 13.18
C VAL A 14 3.59 12.52 14.25
N PRO A 15 3.35 13.35 15.28
CA PRO A 15 4.35 13.64 16.30
C PRO A 15 4.71 12.40 17.12
N PHE A 16 3.75 11.52 17.40
CA PHE A 16 4.02 10.27 18.11
C PHE A 16 4.96 9.35 17.32
N LEU A 17 4.70 9.16 16.02
CA LEU A 17 5.55 8.35 15.16
C LEU A 17 6.93 8.97 14.93
N GLY A 18 7.00 10.31 14.86
CA GLY A 18 8.28 11.02 14.80
C GLY A 18 9.12 10.81 16.06
N LEU A 19 8.51 10.92 17.25
CA LEU A 19 9.18 10.65 18.52
C LEU A 19 9.59 9.18 18.65
N ALA A 20 8.70 8.25 18.29
CA ALA A 20 9.01 6.82 18.30
C ALA A 20 10.17 6.48 17.37
N ALA A 21 10.19 7.03 16.15
CA ALA A 21 11.29 6.85 15.20
C ALA A 21 12.61 7.36 15.80
N PHE A 22 12.61 8.52 16.43
CA PHE A 22 13.80 9.10 17.06
C PHE A 22 14.32 8.25 18.23
N LEU A 23 13.44 7.83 19.15
CA LEU A 23 13.84 7.01 20.30
C LEU A 23 14.36 5.64 19.89
N LEU A 24 13.70 4.99 18.93
CA LEU A 24 14.17 3.72 18.37
C LEU A 24 15.52 3.88 17.67
N GLN A 25 15.73 4.98 16.93
CA GLN A 25 17.01 5.25 16.29
C GLN A 25 18.13 5.45 17.31
N LEU A 26 17.86 6.11 18.44
CA LEU A 26 18.83 6.26 19.53
C LEU A 26 19.17 4.91 20.20
N GLY A 27 18.16 4.10 20.51
CA GLY A 27 18.37 2.77 21.09
C GLY A 27 19.14 1.84 20.13
N GLY A 28 18.77 1.84 18.85
CA GLY A 28 19.45 1.07 17.82
C GLY A 28 20.92 1.48 17.66
N PHE A 29 21.20 2.77 17.75
CA PHE A 29 22.56 3.29 17.71
C PHE A 29 23.39 2.86 18.92
N GLY A 30 22.82 2.92 20.13
CA GLY A 30 23.47 2.43 21.35
C GLY A 30 23.86 0.96 21.24
N SER A 31 22.90 0.12 20.88
CA SER A 31 23.10 -1.33 20.76
C SER A 31 24.18 -1.71 19.72
N LEU A 32 24.21 -1.06 18.55
CA LEU A 32 25.30 -1.30 17.58
C LEU A 32 26.65 -0.74 18.02
N THR A 33 26.67 0.33 18.81
CA THR A 33 27.92 0.88 19.37
C THR A 33 28.52 -0.09 20.37
N GLU A 34 27.71 -0.66 21.26
CA GLU A 34 28.11 -1.69 22.23
C GLU A 34 28.65 -2.93 21.53
N MET A 35 27.95 -3.45 20.52
CA MET A 35 28.40 -4.57 19.71
C MET A 35 29.77 -4.33 19.08
N ARG A 36 30.00 -3.13 18.55
CA ARG A 36 31.27 -2.77 17.90
C ARG A 36 32.40 -2.50 18.88
N ASN A 37 32.10 -1.98 20.06
CA ASN A 37 33.09 -1.84 21.12
C ASN A 37 33.65 -3.22 21.46
N LEU A 38 32.77 -4.22 21.55
CA LEU A 38 33.16 -5.61 21.75
C LEU A 38 33.93 -6.19 20.55
N GLU A 39 33.38 -6.12 19.33
CA GLU A 39 34.03 -6.62 18.09
C GLU A 39 35.47 -6.11 17.91
N ARG A 40 35.69 -4.84 18.25
CA ARG A 40 36.97 -4.17 18.02
C ARG A 40 37.95 -4.33 19.19
N THR A 41 37.53 -4.87 20.32
CA THR A 41 38.44 -5.15 21.44
C THR A 41 38.97 -6.58 21.29
N PRO A 42 40.28 -6.77 21.05
CA PRO A 42 40.83 -8.10 20.85
C PRO A 42 40.74 -8.92 22.13
N ARG A 43 40.44 -10.22 21.98
CA ARG A 43 40.49 -11.18 23.07
C ARG A 43 41.91 -11.30 23.60
N SER A 44 42.05 -11.09 24.91
CA SER A 44 43.32 -11.09 25.62
C SER A 44 43.42 -12.30 26.55
N GLN A 45 44.64 -12.81 26.76
CA GLN A 45 44.90 -13.80 27.80
C GLN A 45 45.04 -13.10 29.16
N VAL A 46 44.72 -13.82 30.24
CA VAL A 46 44.81 -13.31 31.62
C VAL A 46 46.20 -12.78 31.95
N ILE A 47 47.26 -13.47 31.52
CA ILE A 47 48.65 -13.04 31.77
C ILE A 47 49.00 -11.71 31.10
N SER A 48 48.29 -11.35 30.03
CA SER A 48 48.53 -10.17 29.19
C SER A 48 47.66 -8.96 29.54
N ILE A 49 46.85 -9.05 30.61
CA ILE A 49 45.97 -7.96 31.05
C ILE A 49 46.81 -6.72 31.42
N ILE A 50 46.44 -5.58 30.85
CA ILE A 50 46.89 -4.25 31.24
C ILE A 50 45.71 -3.46 31.81
N THR A 51 45.97 -2.34 32.50
CA THR A 51 44.87 -1.47 32.96
C THR A 51 44.05 -0.96 31.76
N GLY A 52 42.72 -1.11 31.81
CA GLY A 52 41.82 -0.69 30.74
C GLY A 52 40.75 -1.69 30.36
N GLU A 53 40.11 -1.44 29.23
CA GLU A 53 39.07 -2.31 28.66
C GLU A 53 39.68 -3.66 28.26
N VAL A 54 39.08 -4.76 28.74
CA VAL A 54 39.56 -6.12 28.50
C VAL A 54 38.43 -7.03 28.03
N ASN A 55 38.71 -7.80 26.97
CA ASN A 55 37.91 -8.93 26.51
C ASN A 55 38.62 -10.22 26.93
N LEU A 56 38.02 -10.97 27.84
CA LEU A 56 38.58 -12.20 28.40
C LEU A 56 37.64 -13.38 28.18
N SER A 57 38.21 -14.57 28.11
CA SER A 57 37.41 -15.79 28.27
C SER A 57 38.22 -16.86 28.95
N GLY A 58 37.55 -17.64 29.81
CA GLY A 58 38.16 -18.70 30.59
C GLY A 58 37.11 -19.47 31.37
N THR A 59 37.55 -20.29 32.32
CA THR A 59 36.68 -21.05 33.20
C THR A 59 36.50 -20.28 34.51
N SER A 60 35.25 -20.06 34.93
CA SER A 60 34.95 -19.44 36.22
C SER A 60 35.29 -20.39 37.38
N GLN A 61 35.77 -19.86 38.48
CA GLN A 61 36.07 -20.59 39.71
C GLN A 61 35.61 -19.75 40.91
N ALA A 62 35.04 -20.39 41.92
CA ALA A 62 34.63 -19.70 43.14
C ALA A 62 35.85 -19.15 43.90
N LYS A 63 35.76 -17.91 44.38
CA LYS A 63 36.77 -17.30 45.26
C LYS A 63 36.32 -17.43 46.72
N GLY A 64 36.33 -18.66 47.22
CA GLY A 64 35.93 -18.98 48.60
C GLY A 64 34.42 -19.21 48.76
N GLN A 65 33.61 -18.15 48.70
CA GLN A 65 32.15 -18.26 48.93
C GLN A 65 31.38 -18.56 47.64
N THR A 66 30.35 -19.39 47.75
CA THR A 66 29.28 -19.57 46.75
C THR A 66 27.94 -19.27 47.41
N ILE A 67 26.95 -18.92 46.60
CA ILE A 67 25.55 -18.78 47.02
C ILE A 67 24.74 -19.93 46.46
N ASP A 68 23.75 -20.42 47.19
CA ASP A 68 22.92 -21.53 46.72
C ASP A 68 21.67 -21.00 46.00
N ALA A 69 21.41 -21.56 44.82
CA ALA A 69 20.27 -21.16 44.01
C ALA A 69 18.95 -21.57 44.72
N PRO A 70 17.94 -20.67 44.85
CA PRO A 70 16.80 -20.88 45.74
C PRO A 70 15.93 -22.11 45.44
N TYR A 71 15.82 -22.50 44.17
CA TYR A 71 14.96 -23.63 43.77
C TYR A 71 15.73 -24.95 43.72
N THR A 72 16.88 -24.95 43.05
CA THR A 72 17.66 -26.19 42.84
C THR A 72 18.66 -26.49 43.93
N GLY A 73 19.00 -25.51 44.77
CA GLY A 73 20.01 -25.64 45.82
C GLY A 73 21.43 -25.85 45.30
N LYS A 74 21.69 -25.53 44.02
CA LYS A 74 23.03 -25.66 43.43
C LYS A 74 23.93 -24.48 43.84
N PRO A 75 25.22 -24.72 44.11
CA PRO A 75 26.16 -23.65 44.38
C PRO A 75 26.45 -22.84 43.11
N CYS A 76 26.34 -21.53 43.20
CA CYS A 76 26.49 -20.58 42.10
C CYS A 76 27.27 -19.32 42.54
N ILE A 77 27.81 -18.61 41.56
CA ILE A 77 28.45 -17.30 41.68
C ILE A 77 27.37 -16.20 41.58
N TYR A 78 26.39 -16.39 40.70
CA TYR A 78 25.24 -15.52 40.51
C TYR A 78 23.98 -16.38 40.29
N PHE A 79 22.83 -15.89 40.77
CA PHE A 79 21.54 -16.38 40.31
C PHE A 79 20.52 -15.24 40.18
N TYR A 80 19.61 -15.41 39.23
CA TYR A 80 18.33 -14.72 39.17
C TYR A 80 17.21 -15.71 39.48
N TYR A 81 16.28 -15.35 40.34
CA TYR A 81 15.16 -16.20 40.74
C TYR A 81 13.83 -15.44 40.65
N GLN A 82 12.86 -16.05 39.97
CA GLN A 82 11.51 -15.56 39.86
C GLN A 82 10.51 -16.68 40.14
N LYS A 83 9.58 -16.42 41.05
CA LYS A 83 8.46 -17.30 41.39
C LYS A 83 7.16 -16.63 41.03
N GLU A 84 6.39 -17.30 40.19
CA GLU A 84 5.09 -16.82 39.73
C GLU A 84 3.99 -17.79 40.15
N ARG A 85 2.83 -17.24 40.52
CA ARG A 85 1.61 -18.01 40.79
C ARG A 85 0.65 -17.88 39.63
N LYS A 86 0.02 -18.99 39.27
CA LYS A 86 -1.09 -19.05 38.33
C LYS A 86 -2.35 -18.51 39.01
N GLU A 87 -2.88 -17.41 38.49
CA GLU A 87 -4.15 -16.84 38.91
C GLU A 87 -5.19 -16.98 37.81
N GLU A 88 -6.38 -17.43 38.19
CA GLU A 88 -7.57 -17.38 37.33
C GLU A 88 -8.22 -16.00 37.47
N TYR A 89 -8.52 -15.39 36.33
CA TYR A 89 -9.35 -14.19 36.28
C TYR A 89 -10.41 -14.34 35.20
N THR A 90 -11.54 -13.70 35.39
CA THR A 90 -12.58 -13.65 34.38
C THR A 90 -12.34 -12.43 33.51
N ASP A 91 -12.21 -12.62 32.21
CA ASP A 91 -12.01 -11.51 31.29
C ASP A 91 -13.29 -10.67 31.12
N SER A 92 -13.21 -9.64 30.27
CA SER A 92 -14.35 -8.75 30.03
C SER A 92 -15.56 -9.45 29.43
N ASP A 93 -15.40 -10.61 28.80
CA ASP A 93 -16.42 -11.37 28.09
C ASP A 93 -17.04 -12.49 28.94
N GLY A 94 -16.51 -12.72 30.14
CA GLY A 94 -16.99 -13.70 31.09
C GLY A 94 -16.25 -15.04 31.01
N ASP A 95 -15.20 -15.13 30.18
CA ASP A 95 -14.42 -16.34 30.00
C ASP A 95 -13.31 -16.40 31.06
N ARG A 96 -13.09 -17.59 31.62
CA ARG A 96 -12.02 -17.82 32.59
C ARG A 96 -10.69 -17.89 31.85
N GLN A 97 -9.81 -16.96 32.16
CA GLN A 97 -8.44 -16.92 31.68
C GLN A 97 -7.48 -17.17 32.84
N THR A 98 -6.27 -17.60 32.52
CA THR A 98 -5.20 -17.76 33.51
C THR A 98 -4.05 -16.84 33.15
N ARG A 99 -3.42 -16.25 34.17
CA ARG A 99 -2.18 -15.48 34.02
C ARG A 99 -1.18 -15.88 35.10
N TRP A 100 0.09 -15.74 34.79
CA TRP A 100 1.16 -15.85 35.77
C TRP A 100 1.36 -14.47 36.40
N VAL A 101 1.44 -14.43 37.73
CA VAL A 101 1.68 -13.21 38.51
C VAL A 101 2.93 -13.42 39.35
N SER A 102 3.92 -12.53 39.20
CA SER A 102 5.16 -12.57 39.98
C SER A 102 4.84 -12.38 41.47
N VAL A 103 5.28 -13.35 42.28
CA VAL A 103 5.13 -13.39 43.74
C VAL A 103 6.43 -12.97 44.41
N GLU A 104 7.55 -13.41 43.86
CA GLU A 104 8.89 -13.19 44.40
C GLU A 104 9.86 -13.12 43.23
N GLU A 105 10.70 -12.09 43.20
CA GLU A 105 11.67 -11.85 42.14
C GLU A 105 12.87 -11.14 42.75
N TYR A 106 14.03 -11.78 42.70
CA TYR A 106 15.30 -11.22 43.17
C TYR A 106 16.48 -11.98 42.58
N ASP A 107 17.62 -11.30 42.56
CA ASP A 107 18.91 -11.84 42.18
C ASP A 107 19.91 -11.70 43.34
N ARG A 108 20.95 -12.53 43.31
CA ARG A 108 22.11 -12.40 44.20
C ARG A 108 23.39 -12.78 43.48
N GLN A 109 24.49 -12.19 43.92
CA GLN A 109 25.84 -12.49 43.46
C GLN A 109 26.82 -12.54 44.63
N VAL A 110 27.88 -13.33 44.47
CA VAL A 110 29.09 -13.23 45.31
C VAL A 110 29.84 -11.96 44.95
N SER A 111 30.62 -11.39 45.86
CA SER A 111 31.39 -10.16 45.59
C SER A 111 32.49 -10.34 44.55
N GLU A 112 33.15 -11.50 44.54
CA GLU A 112 34.27 -11.78 43.67
C GLU A 112 34.32 -13.25 43.25
N PHE A 113 34.80 -13.51 42.04
CA PHE A 113 35.16 -14.85 41.58
C PHE A 113 36.50 -14.83 40.83
N LEU A 114 37.03 -16.01 40.49
CA LEU A 114 38.26 -16.15 39.71
C LEU A 114 37.92 -16.58 38.28
N LEU A 115 38.49 -15.89 37.28
CA LEU A 115 38.49 -16.36 35.90
C LEU A 115 39.86 -16.99 35.60
N ALA A 116 39.87 -18.25 35.18
CA ALA A 116 41.10 -18.99 34.87
C ALA A 116 41.17 -19.31 33.37
N ASP A 117 42.32 -19.04 32.74
CA ASP A 117 42.64 -19.53 31.41
C ASP A 117 43.96 -20.33 31.43
N SER A 118 44.49 -20.72 30.27
CA SER A 118 45.77 -21.44 30.17
C SER A 118 46.98 -20.63 30.64
N SER A 119 46.85 -19.30 30.74
CA SER A 119 47.92 -18.37 31.05
C SER A 119 47.96 -17.95 32.53
N GLY A 120 46.82 -17.99 33.24
CA GLY A 120 46.74 -17.61 34.64
C GLY A 120 45.33 -17.49 35.20
N LYS A 121 45.22 -16.79 36.34
CA LYS A 121 43.93 -16.47 37.00
C LYS A 121 43.80 -14.97 37.24
N ALA A 122 42.64 -14.41 36.95
CA ALA A 122 42.27 -13.02 37.26
C ALA A 122 41.15 -13.01 38.31
N THR A 123 41.18 -12.04 39.22
CA THR A 123 40.03 -11.77 40.10
C THR A 123 39.01 -10.93 39.32
N VAL A 124 37.74 -11.30 39.40
CA VAL A 124 36.63 -10.55 38.82
C VAL A 124 35.75 -10.07 39.97
N ASP A 125 35.60 -8.75 40.07
CA ASP A 125 34.64 -8.07 40.93
C ASP A 125 33.29 -8.03 40.22
N THR A 126 32.23 -8.51 40.88
CA THR A 126 30.90 -8.64 40.28
C THR A 126 30.06 -7.37 40.41
N ASP A 127 30.53 -6.35 41.15
CA ASP A 127 29.78 -5.12 41.32
C ASP A 127 29.50 -4.44 39.97
N ASN A 128 28.23 -4.14 39.70
CA ASN A 128 27.72 -3.61 38.42
C ASN A 128 27.95 -4.51 37.18
N ALA A 129 28.13 -5.83 37.36
CA ALA A 129 28.20 -6.79 36.25
C ALA A 129 26.80 -7.08 35.68
N ASP A 130 26.67 -7.14 34.34
CA ASP A 130 25.48 -7.68 33.69
C ASP A 130 25.69 -9.17 33.39
N PHE A 131 24.90 -10.03 34.05
CA PHE A 131 25.02 -11.49 33.95
C PHE A 131 24.09 -12.04 32.87
N SER A 132 24.69 -12.55 31.79
CA SER A 132 23.99 -13.22 30.71
C SER A 132 24.13 -14.75 30.85
N VAL A 133 23.13 -15.35 31.48
CA VAL A 133 23.13 -16.79 31.84
C VAL A 133 21.81 -17.47 31.47
N PRO A 134 21.85 -18.77 31.11
CA PRO A 134 20.64 -19.51 30.76
C PRO A 134 19.69 -19.63 31.95
N SER A 135 18.41 -19.34 31.67
CA SER A 135 17.30 -19.53 32.61
C SER A 135 16.60 -20.87 32.36
N GLU A 136 16.33 -21.60 33.43
CA GLU A 136 15.50 -22.81 33.42
C GLU A 136 14.18 -22.55 34.16
N THR A 137 13.08 -23.09 33.65
CA THR A 137 11.75 -22.92 34.23
C THR A 137 11.18 -24.26 34.69
N TYR A 138 10.72 -24.30 35.94
CA TYR A 138 10.17 -25.48 36.61
C TYR A 138 8.73 -25.21 37.06
N TYR A 139 7.89 -26.25 37.05
CA TYR A 139 6.48 -26.15 37.43
C TYR A 139 6.19 -27.06 38.63
N ARG A 140 5.52 -26.52 39.66
CA ARG A 140 5.08 -27.28 40.82
C ARG A 140 3.74 -26.76 41.34
N GLY A 141 2.68 -27.52 41.08
CA GLY A 141 1.31 -27.11 41.37
C GLY A 141 0.93 -25.87 40.57
N ASP A 142 0.36 -24.87 41.24
CA ASP A 142 -0.01 -23.58 40.64
C ASP A 142 1.15 -22.57 40.56
N TYR A 143 2.40 -23.02 40.76
CA TYR A 143 3.57 -22.15 40.72
C TYR A 143 4.51 -22.51 39.58
N ARG A 144 5.10 -21.47 38.99
CA ARG A 144 6.20 -21.54 38.03
C ARG A 144 7.42 -20.86 38.64
N TYR A 145 8.56 -21.52 38.56
CA TYR A 145 9.83 -21.09 39.12
C TYR A 145 10.83 -20.94 37.97
N THR A 146 11.31 -19.74 37.73
CA THR A 146 12.35 -19.46 36.74
C THR A 146 13.64 -19.15 37.49
N GLU A 147 14.70 -19.87 37.17
CA GLU A 147 16.00 -19.73 37.81
C GLU A 147 17.08 -19.65 36.72
N ALA A 148 17.86 -18.56 36.72
CA ALA A 148 19.03 -18.43 35.88
C ALA A 148 20.27 -18.50 36.77
N ARG A 149 21.23 -19.36 36.47
CA ARG A 149 22.36 -19.67 37.37
C ARG A 149 23.70 -19.53 36.66
N PHE A 150 24.65 -18.92 37.35
CA PHE A 150 26.06 -18.91 36.97
C PHE A 150 26.84 -19.85 37.90
N GLU A 151 27.17 -21.05 37.43
CA GLU A 151 27.81 -22.10 38.24
C GLU A 151 29.36 -22.01 38.11
N PRO A 152 30.13 -22.26 39.17
CA PRO A 152 31.58 -22.40 39.07
C PRO A 152 31.97 -23.53 38.11
N GLY A 153 33.02 -23.35 37.33
CA GLY A 153 33.52 -24.32 36.36
C GLY A 153 32.95 -24.15 34.95
N GLN A 154 32.09 -23.16 34.73
CA GLN A 154 31.54 -22.86 33.40
C GLN A 154 32.52 -22.03 32.57
N GLU A 155 32.52 -22.26 31.25
CA GLU A 155 33.17 -21.32 30.32
C GLU A 155 32.45 -19.97 30.40
N THR A 156 33.24 -18.92 30.58
CA THR A 156 32.78 -17.57 30.86
C THR A 156 33.51 -16.60 29.97
N PHE A 157 32.74 -15.76 29.28
CA PHE A 157 33.21 -14.59 28.56
C PHE A 157 32.98 -13.35 29.42
N ILE A 158 33.97 -12.47 29.48
CA ILE A 158 33.92 -11.22 30.24
C ILE A 158 34.36 -10.05 29.37
N PHE A 159 33.53 -9.02 29.34
CA PHE A 159 33.91 -7.70 28.83
C PHE A 159 33.83 -6.68 29.96
N GLY A 160 34.98 -6.17 30.39
CA GLY A 160 35.09 -5.40 31.62
C GLY A 160 36.26 -4.43 31.60
N TYR A 161 36.55 -3.83 32.76
CA TYR A 161 37.67 -2.93 32.94
C TYR A 161 38.66 -3.48 33.97
N ALA A 162 39.89 -3.74 33.53
CA ALA A 162 40.98 -4.18 34.37
C ALA A 162 41.63 -3.01 35.12
N ARG A 163 41.85 -3.20 36.42
CA ARG A 163 42.62 -2.32 37.31
C ARG A 163 43.76 -3.12 37.93
N GLN A 164 44.88 -2.44 38.14
CA GLN A 164 46.03 -3.04 38.81
C GLN A 164 45.82 -2.98 40.33
N THR A 165 46.03 -4.12 40.99
CA THR A 165 46.08 -4.28 42.45
C THR A 165 47.52 -4.63 42.86
N ALA A 166 47.86 -4.62 44.16
CA ALA A 166 49.22 -4.79 44.68
C ALA A 166 50.00 -5.98 44.06
N ASP A 167 49.36 -7.15 43.87
CA ASP A 167 50.02 -8.36 43.36
C ASP A 167 49.33 -8.99 42.13
N SER A 168 48.22 -8.43 41.63
CA SER A 168 47.47 -9.00 40.49
C SER A 168 46.55 -7.97 39.79
N TYR A 169 45.89 -8.38 38.71
CA TYR A 169 44.86 -7.58 38.06
C TYR A 169 43.46 -8.01 38.52
N MET A 170 42.63 -7.01 38.80
CA MET A 170 41.22 -7.18 39.09
C MET A 170 40.40 -6.61 37.93
N VAL A 171 39.46 -7.39 37.41
CA VAL A 171 38.50 -6.95 36.40
C VAL A 171 37.22 -6.55 37.12
N GLY A 172 36.71 -5.36 36.85
CA GLY A 172 35.42 -4.92 37.40
C GLY A 172 34.63 -4.08 36.39
N PHE A 173 33.44 -3.66 36.79
CA PHE A 173 32.43 -3.10 35.91
C PHE A 173 31.97 -1.69 36.30
N THR A 174 32.60 -1.08 37.31
CA THR A 174 32.28 0.25 37.84
C THR A 174 33.13 1.37 37.24
N SER A 175 34.25 1.03 36.60
CA SER A 175 35.16 2.02 36.01
C SER A 175 34.59 2.55 34.70
N LYS A 176 34.77 3.86 34.44
CA LYS A 176 34.38 4.46 33.15
C LYS A 176 35.34 4.05 32.03
N GLY A 177 34.81 3.58 30.91
CA GLY A 177 35.57 3.20 29.72
C GLY A 177 34.66 2.90 28.53
N ASP A 178 35.25 2.61 27.36
CA ASP A 178 34.51 2.27 26.13
C ASP A 178 34.21 0.76 26.07
N TYR A 179 33.49 0.24 27.07
CA TYR A 179 33.09 -1.18 27.17
C TYR A 179 31.66 -1.32 27.70
N THR A 180 31.06 -2.49 27.47
CA THR A 180 29.76 -2.89 28.02
C THR A 180 30.02 -3.93 29.12
N PRO A 181 29.50 -3.75 30.34
CA PRO A 181 29.83 -4.63 31.46
C PRO A 181 29.13 -5.98 31.30
N ILE A 182 29.83 -7.03 30.85
CA ILE A 182 29.22 -8.32 30.54
C ILE A 182 29.96 -9.46 31.24
N VAL A 183 29.20 -10.35 31.87
CA VAL A 183 29.63 -11.68 32.30
C VAL A 183 28.68 -12.69 31.69
N SER A 184 29.12 -13.44 30.68
CA SER A 184 28.26 -14.33 29.91
C SER A 184 28.76 -15.77 29.88
N THR A 185 27.83 -16.72 29.99
CA THR A 185 28.09 -18.15 29.71
C THR A 185 27.81 -18.54 28.26
N TYR A 186 27.23 -17.65 27.45
CA TYR A 186 26.92 -17.91 26.04
C TYR A 186 28.11 -17.63 25.10
N GLY A 187 29.10 -16.86 25.58
CA GLY A 187 30.30 -16.50 24.83
C GLY A 187 30.15 -15.22 23.99
N GLU A 188 31.27 -14.67 23.53
CA GLU A 188 31.34 -13.39 22.82
C GLU A 188 30.42 -13.31 21.60
N ALA A 189 30.39 -14.37 20.79
CA ALA A 189 29.66 -14.36 19.53
C ALA A 189 28.15 -14.21 19.73
N VAL A 190 27.57 -14.88 20.73
CA VAL A 190 26.14 -14.80 21.01
C VAL A 190 25.76 -13.40 21.48
N GLU A 191 26.53 -12.83 22.42
CA GLU A 191 26.32 -11.46 22.90
C GLU A 191 26.36 -10.43 21.76
N ARG A 192 27.35 -10.56 20.86
CA ARG A 192 27.44 -9.70 19.68
C ARG A 192 26.25 -9.87 18.74
N SER A 193 25.79 -11.10 18.51
CA SER A 193 24.64 -11.38 17.65
C SER A 193 23.35 -10.78 18.21
N ASP A 194 23.13 -10.85 19.52
CA ASP A 194 21.93 -10.34 20.17
C ASP A 194 21.89 -8.81 20.15
N MET A 195 23.01 -8.13 20.44
CA MET A 195 23.12 -6.68 20.28
C MET A 195 22.93 -6.26 18.81
N ALA A 196 23.55 -6.95 17.86
CA ALA A 196 23.38 -6.65 16.44
C ALA A 196 21.91 -6.79 16.00
N SER A 197 21.26 -7.86 16.45
CA SER A 197 19.85 -8.16 16.17
C SER A 197 18.94 -7.06 16.74
N GLY A 198 19.11 -6.72 18.02
CA GLY A 198 18.35 -5.66 18.69
C GLY A 198 18.51 -4.31 17.98
N GLY A 199 19.75 -3.96 17.63
CA GLY A 199 20.08 -2.77 16.85
C GLY A 199 19.33 -2.68 15.52
N ILE A 200 19.42 -3.73 14.69
CA ILE A 200 18.77 -3.75 13.37
C ILE A 200 17.24 -3.65 13.50
N TRP A 201 16.65 -4.34 14.47
CA TRP A 201 15.21 -4.28 14.69
C TRP A 201 14.74 -2.87 15.04
N MET A 202 15.46 -2.20 15.94
CA MET A 202 15.17 -0.81 16.30
C MET A 202 15.30 0.12 15.10
N PHE A 203 16.33 -0.03 14.25
CA PHE A 203 16.43 0.76 13.00
C PHE A 203 15.30 0.47 12.01
N SER A 204 14.95 -0.81 11.83
CA SER A 204 13.86 -1.21 10.94
C SER A 204 12.54 -0.61 11.40
N LEU A 205 12.24 -0.70 12.70
CA LEU A 205 11.03 -0.10 13.29
C LEU A 205 11.06 1.43 13.24
N ALA A 206 12.23 2.06 13.42
CA ALA A 206 12.38 3.51 13.29
C ALA A 206 12.04 3.99 11.86
N LEU A 207 12.51 3.27 10.82
CA LEU A 207 12.21 3.59 9.43
C LEU A 207 10.74 3.36 9.07
N VAL A 208 10.12 2.32 9.64
CA VAL A 208 8.67 2.09 9.54
C VAL A 208 7.92 3.26 10.16
N ALA A 209 8.25 3.63 11.41
CA ALA A 209 7.61 4.75 12.10
C ALA A 209 7.75 6.06 11.31
N LEU A 210 8.96 6.37 10.81
CA LEU A 210 9.23 7.54 9.95
C LEU A 210 8.38 7.50 8.68
N SER A 211 8.37 6.38 7.97
CA SER A 211 7.62 6.17 6.73
C SER A 211 6.11 6.35 6.93
N PHE A 212 5.54 5.79 7.98
CA PHE A 212 4.13 5.98 8.32
C PHE A 212 3.84 7.43 8.77
N GLY A 213 4.75 8.08 9.50
CA GLY A 213 4.64 9.50 9.85
C GLY A 213 4.57 10.40 8.61
N ILE A 214 5.43 10.15 7.63
CA ILE A 214 5.41 10.85 6.33
C ILE A 214 4.10 10.58 5.58
N MET A 215 3.63 9.33 5.56
CA MET A 215 2.35 8.97 4.93
C MET A 215 1.16 9.73 5.53
N PHE A 216 1.06 9.79 6.86
CA PHE A 216 -0.01 10.55 7.52
C PHE A 216 0.12 12.06 7.25
N THR A 217 1.34 12.58 7.17
CA THR A 217 1.61 13.97 6.78
C THR A 217 1.13 14.24 5.36
N CYS A 218 1.48 13.38 4.40
CA CYS A 218 0.99 13.45 3.02
C CYS A 218 -0.54 13.42 2.95
N TRP A 219 -1.20 12.58 3.75
CA TRP A 219 -2.66 12.52 3.79
C TRP A 219 -3.30 13.79 4.37
N MET A 220 -2.63 14.44 5.34
CA MET A 220 -3.07 15.70 5.93
C MET A 220 -3.01 16.85 4.92
N VAL A 221 -1.95 16.90 4.11
CA VAL A 221 -1.72 17.92 3.06
C VAL A 221 -2.53 17.63 1.78
N GLY A 222 -3.14 16.45 1.65
CA GLY A 222 -3.94 16.08 0.47
C GLY A 222 -3.11 15.55 -0.69
N VAL A 223 -1.87 15.11 -0.43
CA VAL A 223 -1.02 14.44 -1.42
C VAL A 223 -1.64 13.09 -1.76
N HIS A 224 -2.12 12.98 -3.00
CA HIS A 224 -2.69 11.75 -3.55
C HIS A 224 -1.86 11.24 -4.74
N LYS A 225 -0.99 12.04 -5.34
CA LYS A 225 -0.11 11.58 -6.43
C LYS A 225 0.92 10.57 -5.92
N LEU A 226 0.93 9.38 -6.51
CA LEU A 226 1.77 8.27 -6.06
C LEU A 226 3.26 8.60 -6.12
N LEU A 227 3.73 9.13 -7.26
CA LEU A 227 5.15 9.44 -7.44
C LEU A 227 5.63 10.52 -6.47
N VAL A 228 4.81 11.54 -6.19
CA VAL A 228 5.13 12.57 -5.19
C VAL A 228 5.28 11.93 -3.80
N PHE A 229 4.33 11.09 -3.40
CA PHE A 229 4.38 10.38 -2.12
C PHE A 229 5.65 9.52 -1.99
N LEU A 230 5.92 8.66 -2.97
CA LEU A 230 7.09 7.78 -2.95
C LEU A 230 8.40 8.57 -3.00
N THR A 231 8.45 9.69 -3.71
CA THR A 231 9.62 10.58 -3.75
C THR A 231 9.90 11.18 -2.39
N VAL A 232 8.86 11.69 -1.70
CA VAL A 232 9.01 12.26 -0.36
C VAL A 232 9.47 11.20 0.63
N VAL A 233 8.79 10.04 0.68
CA VAL A 233 9.19 8.95 1.59
C VAL A 233 10.63 8.48 1.30
N SER A 234 10.98 8.29 0.03
CA SER A 234 12.32 7.89 -0.38
C SER A 234 13.36 8.92 0.02
N LEU A 235 13.12 10.22 -0.18
CA LEU A 235 14.08 11.27 0.17
C LEU A 235 14.40 11.27 1.67
N PHE A 236 13.37 11.19 2.53
CA PHE A 236 13.55 11.20 3.97
C PHE A 236 14.18 9.90 4.49
N GLN A 237 13.78 8.74 3.98
CA GLN A 237 14.38 7.46 4.39
C GLN A 237 15.84 7.38 3.94
N SER A 238 16.13 7.67 2.67
CA SER A 238 17.51 7.66 2.15
C SER A 238 18.39 8.69 2.84
N GLY A 239 17.91 9.93 3.00
CA GLY A 239 18.63 10.98 3.70
C GLY A 239 18.91 10.62 5.15
N GLY A 240 17.91 10.08 5.87
CA GLY A 240 18.07 9.62 7.25
C GLY A 240 19.12 8.50 7.39
N LEU A 241 19.10 7.53 6.47
CA LEU A 241 20.08 6.43 6.44
C LEU A 241 21.50 6.89 6.11
N VAL A 242 21.64 7.81 5.13
CA VAL A 242 22.95 8.39 4.78
C VAL A 242 23.52 9.17 5.96
N LEU A 243 22.72 10.05 6.58
CA LEU A 243 23.15 10.83 7.74
C LEU A 243 23.53 9.92 8.91
N LEU A 244 22.74 8.88 9.17
CA LEU A 244 23.04 7.90 10.20
C LEU A 244 24.36 7.17 9.89
N GLY A 245 24.51 6.62 8.69
CA GLY A 245 25.73 5.90 8.28
C GLY A 245 26.98 6.77 8.43
N LEU A 246 26.94 8.03 7.98
CA LEU A 246 28.06 8.96 8.11
C LEU A 246 28.37 9.31 9.57
N ARG A 247 27.36 9.62 10.38
CA ARG A 247 27.54 9.95 11.80
C ARG A 247 28.10 8.76 12.57
N MET A 248 27.59 7.57 12.28
CA MET A 248 28.03 6.33 12.86
C MET A 248 29.50 6.05 12.53
N MET A 249 29.89 6.21 11.27
CA MET A 249 31.28 6.08 10.84
C MET A 249 32.23 7.06 11.55
N GLN A 250 31.81 8.31 11.69
CA GLN A 250 32.60 9.35 12.36
C GLN A 250 32.85 8.99 13.84
N ILE A 251 31.80 8.62 14.57
CA ILE A 251 31.87 8.24 15.99
C ILE A 251 32.75 7.01 16.15
N ASP A 252 32.51 6.00 15.32
CA ASP A 252 33.23 4.74 15.34
C ASP A 252 34.73 4.87 15.13
N LEU A 253 35.13 5.60 14.08
CA LEU A 253 36.53 5.82 13.75
C LEU A 253 37.22 6.67 14.83
N GLY A 254 36.53 7.70 15.34
CA GLY A 254 37.05 8.56 16.40
C GLY A 254 37.23 7.84 17.73
N ALA A 255 36.22 7.07 18.16
CA ALA A 255 36.27 6.27 19.38
C ALA A 255 37.35 5.18 19.29
N SER A 256 37.41 4.47 18.16
CA SER A 256 38.43 3.43 17.93
C SER A 256 39.84 4.01 17.93
N HIS A 257 40.07 5.14 17.26
CA HIS A 257 41.36 5.83 17.27
C HIS A 257 41.79 6.22 18.69
N SER A 258 40.88 6.84 19.45
CA SER A 258 41.15 7.28 20.83
C SER A 258 41.47 6.10 21.76
N ARG A 259 40.74 4.99 21.62
CA ARG A 259 40.97 3.77 22.40
C ARG A 259 42.33 3.14 22.09
N VAL A 260 42.69 2.99 20.81
CA VAL A 260 43.98 2.40 20.42
C VAL A 260 45.14 3.23 20.98
N LEU A 261 45.04 4.56 20.96
CA LEU A 261 46.06 5.44 21.56
C LEU A 261 46.17 5.22 23.07
N ARG A 262 45.06 5.28 23.82
CA ARG A 262 45.07 5.04 25.28
C ARG A 262 45.62 3.68 25.65
N GLN A 263 45.22 2.63 24.93
CA GLN A 263 45.72 1.27 25.18
C GLN A 263 47.20 1.14 24.83
N SER A 264 47.66 1.76 23.75
CA SER A 264 49.08 1.79 23.38
C SER A 264 49.94 2.49 24.43
N ASP A 265 49.46 3.60 25.00
CA ASP A 265 50.18 4.33 26.05
C ASP A 265 50.26 3.53 27.36
N ARG A 266 49.17 2.86 27.73
CA ARG A 266 49.15 1.97 28.91
C ARG A 266 50.01 0.72 28.72
N ALA A 267 50.02 0.15 27.51
CA ALA A 267 50.90 -0.95 27.15
C ALA A 267 52.37 -0.53 27.26
N LYS A 268 52.73 0.66 26.75
CA LYS A 268 54.09 1.21 26.90
C LYS A 268 54.50 1.36 28.36
N THR A 269 53.61 1.92 29.19
CA THR A 269 53.87 2.11 30.62
C THR A 269 54.13 0.78 31.33
N GLU A 270 53.34 -0.25 31.01
CA GLU A 270 53.51 -1.57 31.63
C GLU A 270 54.75 -2.31 31.11
N VAL A 271 55.08 -2.19 29.82
CA VAL A 271 56.30 -2.81 29.27
C VAL A 271 57.55 -2.13 29.80
N ASP A 272 57.57 -0.80 29.93
CA ASP A 272 58.67 -0.06 30.55
C ASP A 272 58.89 -0.52 32.01
N ARG A 273 57.81 -0.72 32.76
CA ARG A 273 57.86 -1.30 34.12
C ARG A 273 58.49 -2.70 34.13
N LEU A 274 58.05 -3.59 33.23
CA LEU A 274 58.58 -4.97 33.15
C LEU A 274 60.06 -5.00 32.76
N LEU A 275 60.47 -4.16 31.81
CA LEU A 275 61.86 -4.06 31.37
C LEU A 275 62.75 -3.41 32.43
N GLY A 276 62.24 -2.40 33.13
CA GLY A 276 62.91 -1.77 34.27
C GLY A 276 63.19 -2.74 35.42
N GLU A 277 62.23 -3.62 35.74
CA GLU A 277 62.44 -4.72 36.70
C GLU A 277 63.54 -5.71 36.25
N ALA A 278 63.79 -5.82 34.95
CA ALA A 278 64.85 -6.63 34.37
C ALA A 278 66.14 -5.84 34.08
N GLY A 279 66.23 -4.58 34.53
CA GLY A 279 67.40 -3.72 34.37
C GLY A 279 67.67 -3.26 32.93
N THR A 280 66.67 -3.31 32.04
CA THR A 280 66.78 -2.86 30.65
C THR A 280 66.00 -1.57 30.46
N GLY A 281 66.65 -0.47 30.07
CA GLY A 281 65.97 0.78 29.72
C GLY A 281 65.35 0.71 28.34
N TRP A 282 64.16 1.29 28.16
CA TRP A 282 63.45 1.31 26.88
C TRP A 282 62.96 2.71 26.52
N SER A 283 63.18 3.10 25.27
CA SER A 283 62.82 4.42 24.74
C SER A 283 61.32 4.58 24.42
N GLY A 284 60.52 3.52 24.56
CA GLY A 284 59.12 3.48 24.14
C GLY A 284 58.93 3.20 22.63
N ASN A 285 60.02 2.95 21.90
CA ASN A 285 59.99 2.53 20.50
C ASN A 285 59.88 1.01 20.38
N TRP A 286 58.77 0.52 19.82
CA TRP A 286 58.52 -0.92 19.65
C TRP A 286 59.44 -1.58 18.61
N ASP A 287 60.03 -0.80 17.70
CA ASP A 287 60.94 -1.29 16.66
C ASP A 287 62.42 -1.21 17.08
N ASP A 288 62.70 -1.03 18.38
CA ASP A 288 64.06 -0.93 18.91
C ASP A 288 64.78 -2.30 18.91
N PRO A 289 65.77 -2.53 18.03
CA PRO A 289 66.44 -3.82 17.91
C PRO A 289 67.40 -4.12 19.08
N GLU A 290 67.77 -3.11 19.88
CA GLU A 290 68.65 -3.32 21.05
C GLU A 290 67.88 -3.89 22.25
N VAL A 291 66.59 -3.56 22.33
CA VAL A 291 65.67 -4.02 23.38
C VAL A 291 64.96 -5.30 22.94
N PHE A 292 64.31 -5.31 21.77
CA PHE A 292 63.52 -6.44 21.29
C PHE A 292 64.33 -7.35 20.34
N ASN A 293 65.34 -8.03 20.90
CA ASN A 293 66.17 -9.01 20.18
C ASN A 293 66.03 -10.44 20.72
N GLU A 294 66.72 -11.38 20.07
CA GLU A 294 66.78 -12.80 20.43
C GLU A 294 67.37 -13.10 21.81
N GLN A 295 67.89 -12.10 22.54
CA GLN A 295 68.41 -12.27 23.90
C GLN A 295 67.43 -11.82 24.98
N LEU A 296 66.26 -11.29 24.60
CA LEU A 296 65.27 -10.76 25.56
C LEU A 296 64.72 -11.86 26.49
N ASP A 297 64.54 -13.07 25.96
CA ASP A 297 64.11 -14.27 26.70
C ASP A 297 65.09 -14.69 27.82
N LYS A 298 66.37 -14.35 27.67
CA LYS A 298 67.41 -14.60 28.68
C LYS A 298 67.43 -13.52 29.77
N ARG A 299 67.06 -12.28 29.44
CA ARG A 299 67.02 -11.15 30.38
C ARG A 299 65.74 -11.16 31.21
N LEU A 300 64.65 -11.60 30.60
CA LEU A 300 63.31 -11.59 31.17
C LEU A 300 62.79 -13.02 31.04
N THR A 301 62.76 -13.78 32.15
CA THR A 301 62.51 -15.23 32.12
C THR A 301 61.13 -15.62 32.66
N GLY A 302 60.59 -16.74 32.19
CA GLY A 302 59.33 -17.33 32.66
C GLY A 302 58.11 -16.44 32.41
N LYS A 303 57.21 -16.36 33.39
CA LYS A 303 55.92 -15.65 33.28
C LYS A 303 56.03 -14.17 32.89
N LYS A 304 57.14 -13.50 33.21
CA LYS A 304 57.34 -12.10 32.82
C LYS A 304 57.50 -11.96 31.31
N PHE A 305 58.16 -12.94 30.66
CA PHE A 305 58.38 -12.94 29.20
C PHE A 305 57.08 -13.19 28.46
N ASP A 306 56.32 -14.20 28.91
CA ASP A 306 55.00 -14.53 28.37
C ASP A 306 54.05 -13.33 28.46
N ARG A 307 54.09 -12.60 29.59
CA ARG A 307 53.34 -11.36 29.78
C ARG A 307 53.75 -10.28 28.77
N LEU A 308 55.05 -10.03 28.61
CA LEU A 308 55.55 -9.04 27.65
C LEU A 308 55.15 -9.39 26.21
N GLN A 309 55.29 -10.66 25.81
CA GLN A 309 54.89 -11.15 24.49
C GLN A 309 53.38 -10.98 24.27
N GLY A 310 52.56 -11.29 25.27
CA GLY A 310 51.12 -11.10 25.20
C GLY A 310 50.70 -9.63 25.06
N ILE A 311 51.31 -8.72 25.84
CA ILE A 311 51.04 -7.28 25.75
C ILE A 311 51.42 -6.74 24.37
N TYR A 312 52.59 -7.16 23.86
CA TYR A 312 53.05 -6.79 22.51
C TYR A 312 52.06 -7.26 21.44
N GLY A 313 51.69 -8.55 21.45
CA GLY A 313 50.78 -9.15 20.49
C GLY A 313 49.40 -8.49 20.47
N ASN A 314 48.81 -8.23 21.65
CA ASN A 314 47.51 -7.57 21.76
C ASN A 314 47.55 -6.14 21.22
N THR A 315 48.62 -5.39 21.54
CA THR A 315 48.78 -4.01 21.06
C THR A 315 48.96 -3.98 19.55
N ALA A 316 49.74 -4.90 18.98
CA ALA A 316 49.97 -5.02 17.54
C ALA A 316 48.68 -5.36 16.79
N ALA A 317 47.92 -6.33 17.30
CA ALA A 317 46.63 -6.71 16.75
C ALA A 317 45.63 -5.54 16.77
N ASN A 318 45.58 -4.77 17.86
CA ASN A 318 44.68 -3.63 17.96
C ASN A 318 45.00 -2.51 16.93
N ILE A 319 46.28 -2.16 16.77
CA ILE A 319 46.72 -1.19 15.76
C ILE A 319 46.41 -1.69 14.34
N ALA A 320 46.70 -2.97 14.05
CA ALA A 320 46.44 -3.57 12.75
C ALA A 320 44.95 -3.53 12.38
N ARG A 321 44.06 -3.97 13.30
CA ARG A 321 42.59 -3.95 13.11
C ARG A 321 42.08 -2.53 12.85
N PHE A 322 42.54 -1.55 13.63
CA PHE A 322 42.14 -0.15 13.43
C PHE A 322 42.54 0.38 12.05
N ASN A 323 43.79 0.15 11.64
CA ASN A 323 44.28 0.59 10.34
C ASN A 323 43.57 -0.12 9.18
N GLU A 324 43.23 -1.40 9.35
CA GLU A 324 42.46 -2.16 8.37
C GLU A 324 41.08 -1.51 8.15
N VAL A 325 40.30 -1.30 9.22
CA VAL A 325 38.97 -0.67 9.14
C VAL A 325 39.07 0.73 8.53
N ARG A 326 40.03 1.53 8.97
CA ARG A 326 40.30 2.88 8.43
C ARG A 326 40.61 2.86 6.93
N SER A 327 41.25 1.81 6.43
CA SER A 327 41.73 1.72 5.03
C SER A 327 40.69 1.25 4.02
N ARG A 328 39.53 0.76 4.47
CA ARG A 328 38.42 0.28 3.63
C ARG A 328 37.68 1.43 2.95
N PHE A 329 36.93 1.13 1.89
CA PHE A 329 36.04 2.09 1.27
C PHE A 329 34.69 2.10 2.02
N PRO A 330 34.15 3.29 2.39
CA PRO A 330 34.61 4.64 2.09
C PRO A 330 35.44 5.30 3.22
N GLU A 331 35.71 4.60 4.33
CA GLU A 331 36.43 5.10 5.51
C GLU A 331 37.77 5.74 5.15
N ARG A 332 38.50 5.20 4.18
CA ARG A 332 39.78 5.71 3.69
C ARG A 332 39.71 7.18 3.27
N HIS A 333 38.60 7.56 2.64
CA HIS A 333 38.40 8.92 2.13
C HIS A 333 37.80 9.85 3.18
N LEU A 334 36.99 9.32 4.10
CA LEU A 334 36.28 10.11 5.11
C LEU A 334 37.08 10.29 6.41
N ALA A 335 37.94 9.34 6.78
CA ALA A 335 38.76 9.40 7.98
C ALA A 335 39.62 10.68 8.09
N PRO A 336 40.28 11.18 7.01
CA PRO A 336 40.99 12.45 7.06
C PRO A 336 40.09 13.65 7.36
N ILE A 337 38.87 13.66 6.82
CA ILE A 337 37.86 14.71 7.06
C ILE A 337 37.44 14.71 8.53
N PHE A 338 37.35 13.53 9.15
CA PHE A 338 37.04 13.38 10.57
C PHE A 338 38.25 13.63 11.50
N GLY A 339 39.42 14.00 10.97
CA GLY A 339 40.63 14.22 11.75
C GLY A 339 41.25 12.95 12.32
N VAL A 340 40.78 11.78 11.89
CA VAL A 340 41.33 10.49 12.31
C VAL A 340 42.57 10.22 11.46
N LYS A 341 43.72 9.90 12.07
CA LYS A 341 44.97 9.56 11.39
C LYS A 341 45.30 8.07 11.54
N GLY A 342 46.12 7.55 10.62
CA GLY A 342 46.61 6.18 10.70
C GLY A 342 47.66 6.10 11.79
N ILE A 343 47.70 4.99 12.51
CA ILE A 343 48.69 4.78 13.56
C ILE A 343 49.82 3.94 12.93
N PRO A 344 51.10 4.31 13.09
CA PRO A 344 52.20 3.48 12.60
C PRO A 344 52.06 2.04 13.10
N GLY A 345 52.16 1.08 12.18
CA GLY A 345 52.17 -0.34 12.55
C GLY A 345 53.43 -0.67 13.35
N MET A 346 53.37 -1.70 14.20
CA MET A 346 54.54 -2.21 14.92
C MET A 346 55.15 -3.37 14.13
N ALA A 347 56.47 -3.40 13.94
CA ALA A 347 57.12 -4.47 13.20
C ALA A 347 56.99 -5.79 13.98
N LEU A 348 56.23 -6.74 13.44
CA LEU A 348 56.15 -8.09 14.01
C LEU A 348 57.50 -8.78 13.85
N ALA A 349 58.42 -8.58 14.80
CA ALA A 349 59.57 -9.43 14.94
C ALA A 349 59.06 -10.88 15.02
N LYS A 350 59.60 -11.78 14.20
CA LYS A 350 59.08 -13.16 14.04
C LYS A 350 58.95 -13.91 15.37
N SER A 351 59.74 -13.54 16.39
CA SER A 351 59.69 -14.05 17.77
C SER A 351 58.51 -13.54 18.61
N PHE A 352 57.88 -12.42 18.23
CA PHE A 352 56.77 -11.76 18.93
C PHE A 352 55.48 -11.72 18.09
N ALA A 353 55.40 -12.52 17.03
CA ALA A 353 54.19 -12.63 16.21
C ALA A 353 52.97 -13.03 17.06
N PRO A 354 51.75 -12.50 16.79
CA PRO A 354 50.56 -12.82 17.57
C PRO A 354 50.38 -14.34 17.57
N GLN A 355 50.06 -14.88 18.74
CA GLN A 355 50.09 -16.32 18.99
C GLN A 355 49.06 -17.09 18.15
N SER A 356 48.09 -16.41 17.50
CA SER A 356 47.16 -17.03 16.55
C SER A 356 46.64 -16.07 15.47
N ALA A 357 46.27 -16.62 14.30
CA ALA A 357 45.53 -15.89 13.25
C ALA A 357 44.16 -15.37 13.74
N GLU A 358 43.63 -15.96 14.81
CA GLU A 358 42.37 -15.61 15.46
C GLU A 358 42.44 -14.27 16.22
N GLN A 359 43.60 -13.91 16.79
CA GLN A 359 43.82 -12.59 17.40
C GLN A 359 43.82 -11.46 16.36
N LEU A 360 44.12 -11.76 15.09
CA LEU A 360 44.15 -10.76 14.01
C LEU A 360 42.81 -10.61 13.29
N ALA A 361 42.02 -11.68 13.17
CA ALA A 361 40.79 -11.68 12.40
C ALA A 361 39.59 -11.07 13.17
N ILE A 362 38.87 -10.16 12.53
CA ILE A 362 37.53 -9.75 12.97
C ILE A 362 36.57 -10.87 12.58
N GLN A 363 36.14 -11.70 13.53
CA GLN A 363 35.13 -12.72 13.27
C GLN A 363 33.75 -12.06 13.09
N SER A 364 33.14 -12.29 11.93
CA SER A 364 31.81 -11.81 11.62
C SER A 364 30.76 -12.77 12.20
N VAL A 365 29.83 -12.25 13.01
CA VAL A 365 28.76 -13.05 13.62
C VAL A 365 27.41 -12.66 13.03
N SER A 366 26.75 -13.60 12.35
CA SER A 366 25.44 -13.36 11.76
C SER A 366 24.34 -13.24 12.81
N VAL A 367 23.25 -12.58 12.45
CA VAL A 367 22.01 -12.52 13.24
C VAL A 367 21.45 -13.94 13.43
N ASN A 368 20.79 -14.17 14.56
CA ASN A 368 19.99 -15.38 14.79
C ASN A 368 19.08 -15.73 13.59
N PHE A 369 19.01 -17.01 13.24
CA PHE A 369 18.20 -17.55 12.16
C PHE A 369 16.72 -17.11 12.22
N LEU A 370 16.11 -17.07 13.41
CA LEU A 370 14.69 -16.72 13.54
C LEU A 370 14.44 -15.25 13.13
N HIS A 371 15.36 -14.35 13.48
CA HIS A 371 15.28 -12.95 13.06
C HIS A 371 15.50 -12.81 11.56
N LEU A 372 16.47 -13.54 10.98
CA LEU A 372 16.69 -13.60 9.54
C LEU A 372 15.44 -14.07 8.79
N LEU A 373 14.80 -15.14 9.29
CA LEU A 373 13.58 -15.68 8.71
C LEU A 373 12.46 -14.63 8.69
N PHE A 374 12.30 -13.86 9.77
CA PHE A 374 11.30 -12.80 9.80
C PHE A 374 11.68 -11.63 8.87
N MET A 375 12.94 -11.17 8.89
CA MET A 375 13.35 -10.01 8.11
C MET A 375 13.29 -10.30 6.61
N ILE A 376 13.84 -11.42 6.17
CA ILE A 376 13.89 -11.80 4.76
C ILE A 376 12.54 -12.40 4.32
N GLY A 377 12.04 -13.40 5.05
CA GLY A 377 10.79 -14.09 4.70
C GLY A 377 9.56 -13.21 4.94
N GLY A 378 9.41 -12.69 6.15
CA GLY A 378 8.32 -11.77 6.51
C GLY A 378 8.40 -10.45 5.74
N GLY A 379 9.58 -9.84 5.65
CA GLY A 379 9.80 -8.64 4.83
C GLY A 379 9.50 -8.87 3.35
N GLY A 380 9.92 -10.00 2.78
CA GLY A 380 9.60 -10.39 1.41
C GLY A 380 8.10 -10.57 1.17
N ALA A 381 7.38 -11.16 2.13
CA ALA A 381 5.92 -11.28 2.08
C ALA A 381 5.23 -9.92 2.10
N PHE A 382 5.66 -8.99 2.98
CA PHE A 382 5.15 -7.62 3.00
C PHE A 382 5.47 -6.85 1.72
N ALA A 383 6.68 -7.02 1.18
CA ALA A 383 7.11 -6.42 -0.08
C ALA A 383 6.21 -6.86 -1.24
N ALA A 384 6.00 -8.17 -1.40
CA ALA A 384 5.19 -8.74 -2.46
C ALA A 384 3.70 -8.39 -2.31
N LEU A 385 3.12 -8.64 -1.12
CA LEU A 385 1.69 -8.41 -0.86
C LEU A 385 1.35 -6.92 -0.91
N GLY A 386 2.18 -6.09 -0.28
CA GLY A 386 2.02 -4.64 -0.26
C GLY A 386 2.10 -4.04 -1.66
N SER A 387 3.08 -4.46 -2.46
CA SER A 387 3.20 -4.05 -3.86
C SER A 387 1.99 -4.49 -4.69
N PHE A 388 1.64 -5.78 -4.63
CA PHE A 388 0.55 -6.36 -5.42
C PHE A 388 -0.81 -5.70 -5.11
N ILE A 389 -1.18 -5.61 -3.83
CA ILE A 389 -2.44 -4.98 -3.43
C ILE A 389 -2.38 -3.47 -3.71
N GLY A 390 -1.25 -2.82 -3.46
CA GLY A 390 -1.03 -1.41 -3.71
C GLY A 390 -1.30 -1.03 -5.16
N PHE A 391 -0.65 -1.69 -6.12
CA PHE A 391 -0.90 -1.45 -7.55
C PHE A 391 -2.34 -1.75 -7.96
N ARG A 392 -2.93 -2.83 -7.44
CA ARG A 392 -4.33 -3.16 -7.73
C ARG A 392 -5.29 -2.06 -7.26
N LYS A 393 -5.05 -1.46 -6.10
CA LYS A 393 -5.87 -0.35 -5.57
C LYS A 393 -5.60 0.97 -6.30
N ILE A 394 -4.39 1.19 -6.81
CA ILE A 394 -4.04 2.40 -7.55
C ILE A 394 -4.58 2.39 -8.98
N LYS A 395 -4.81 1.21 -9.54
CA LYS A 395 -5.37 1.03 -10.89
C LYS A 395 -6.66 1.83 -11.13
N GLU A 396 -7.61 1.81 -10.19
CA GLU A 396 -8.87 2.58 -10.32
C GLU A 396 -8.61 4.08 -10.36
N LYS A 397 -7.71 4.57 -9.51
CA LYS A 397 -7.29 5.98 -9.49
C LYS A 397 -6.59 6.37 -10.80
N ARG A 398 -5.81 5.47 -11.41
CA ARG A 398 -5.16 5.70 -12.70
C ARG A 398 -6.16 5.81 -13.84
N TYR A 399 -7.30 5.11 -13.78
CA TYR A 399 -8.34 5.30 -14.78
C TYR A 399 -8.90 6.72 -14.75
N ILE A 400 -9.14 7.26 -13.55
CA ILE A 400 -9.56 8.66 -13.37
C ILE A 400 -8.47 9.60 -13.94
N GLU A 401 -7.19 9.39 -13.62
CA GLU A 401 -6.09 10.26 -14.11
C GLU A 401 -5.86 10.21 -15.63
N ASN A 402 -6.16 9.09 -16.28
CA ASN A 402 -5.80 8.85 -17.69
C ASN A 402 -6.99 8.99 -18.65
N ILE A 403 -8.22 9.12 -18.15
CA ILE A 403 -9.40 9.35 -18.97
C ILE A 403 -9.75 10.84 -18.86
N PRO A 404 -9.73 11.58 -19.98
CA PRO A 404 -10.10 12.98 -19.94
C PRO A 404 -11.60 13.11 -19.68
N THR A 405 -11.97 14.13 -18.89
CA THR A 405 -13.35 14.57 -18.76
C THR A 405 -13.84 15.12 -20.10
N SER A 406 -14.91 14.54 -20.63
CA SER A 406 -15.60 15.01 -21.84
C SER A 406 -16.83 15.81 -21.45
N LEU A 407 -17.11 16.86 -22.23
CA LEU A 407 -18.45 17.46 -22.28
C LEU A 407 -19.40 16.54 -23.06
N SER A 408 -20.70 16.74 -22.87
CA SER A 408 -21.78 15.93 -23.43
C SER A 408 -21.73 15.87 -24.96
N THR A 409 -21.39 16.98 -25.61
CA THR A 409 -21.18 17.09 -27.07
C THR A 409 -19.90 16.41 -27.55
N GLY A 410 -18.88 16.32 -26.69
CA GLY A 410 -17.59 15.68 -26.95
C GLY A 410 -17.48 14.25 -26.42
N LEU A 411 -18.61 13.62 -26.06
CA LEU A 411 -18.64 12.27 -25.55
C LEU A 411 -18.30 11.29 -26.68
N ALA A 412 -17.30 10.44 -26.47
CA ALA A 412 -16.87 9.44 -27.44
C ALA A 412 -17.15 8.03 -26.91
N TYR A 413 -17.48 7.10 -27.81
CA TYR A 413 -17.79 5.71 -27.46
C TYR A 413 -16.61 5.03 -26.72
N GLY A 414 -16.91 4.27 -25.66
CA GLY A 414 -15.93 3.55 -24.84
C GLY A 414 -15.70 4.20 -23.47
N PRO A 415 -14.55 3.94 -22.80
CA PRO A 415 -14.27 4.52 -21.48
C PRO A 415 -14.30 6.05 -21.51
N ALA A 416 -15.19 6.62 -20.71
CA ALA A 416 -15.48 8.05 -20.69
C ALA A 416 -15.71 8.54 -19.27
N GLU A 417 -15.45 9.83 -19.09
CA GLU A 417 -15.71 10.56 -17.86
C GLU A 417 -16.54 11.81 -18.20
N ILE A 418 -17.57 12.09 -17.41
CA ILE A 418 -18.38 13.31 -17.52
C ILE A 418 -18.57 13.93 -16.13
N GLN A 419 -18.71 15.26 -16.12
CA GLN A 419 -19.00 16.03 -14.92
C GLN A 419 -20.17 16.99 -15.21
N GLY A 420 -21.10 17.10 -14.27
CA GLY A 420 -22.31 17.90 -14.46
C GLY A 420 -23.19 17.95 -13.22
N THR A 421 -24.49 18.11 -13.42
CA THR A 421 -25.52 18.09 -12.36
C THR A 421 -26.56 17.02 -12.64
N VAL A 422 -27.08 16.42 -11.58
CA VAL A 422 -28.15 15.41 -11.67
C VAL A 422 -29.47 16.06 -12.07
N GLU A 423 -30.03 15.64 -13.20
CA GLU A 423 -31.34 16.06 -13.70
C GLU A 423 -32.27 14.85 -13.91
N LYS A 424 -33.55 15.05 -13.64
CA LYS A 424 -34.59 14.02 -13.75
C LYS A 424 -34.87 13.65 -15.21
N LYS A 425 -35.05 12.35 -15.48
CA LYS A 425 -35.49 11.82 -16.79
C LYS A 425 -37.01 11.73 -16.87
N SER A 426 -37.60 10.62 -16.41
CA SER A 426 -39.07 10.42 -16.38
C SER A 426 -39.54 9.94 -15.02
N LYS A 427 -38.83 8.98 -14.42
CA LYS A 427 -39.06 8.50 -13.05
C LYS A 427 -38.07 9.15 -12.07
N HIS A 428 -38.49 9.28 -10.82
CA HIS A 428 -37.64 9.69 -9.69
C HIS A 428 -38.06 8.87 -8.47
N LEU A 429 -37.14 8.72 -7.52
CA LEU A 429 -37.38 8.02 -6.27
C LEU A 429 -37.51 9.04 -5.14
N ILE A 430 -38.15 8.65 -4.04
CA ILE A 430 -38.20 9.45 -2.81
C ILE A 430 -37.39 8.72 -1.74
N GLY A 431 -36.42 9.41 -1.16
CA GLY A 431 -35.60 8.85 -0.08
C GLY A 431 -36.46 8.44 1.13
N PRO A 432 -36.37 7.20 1.64
CA PRO A 432 -37.25 6.72 2.70
C PRO A 432 -37.18 7.54 4.00
N LEU A 433 -35.98 8.04 4.33
CA LEU A 433 -35.68 8.82 5.53
C LEU A 433 -35.60 10.32 5.22
N SER A 434 -34.95 10.69 4.11
CA SER A 434 -34.75 12.09 3.74
C SER A 434 -36.00 12.77 3.20
N LYS A 435 -36.94 12.00 2.66
CA LYS A 435 -38.14 12.48 1.94
C LYS A 435 -37.82 13.41 0.76
N LYS A 436 -36.58 13.40 0.26
CA LYS A 436 -36.16 14.19 -0.89
C LYS A 436 -36.26 13.38 -2.18
N GLU A 437 -36.41 14.08 -3.30
CA GLU A 437 -36.28 13.48 -4.63
C GLU A 437 -34.83 13.03 -4.86
N VAL A 438 -34.67 11.76 -5.23
CA VAL A 438 -33.38 11.09 -5.41
C VAL A 438 -33.40 10.24 -6.67
N VAL A 439 -32.22 10.07 -7.28
CA VAL A 439 -32.04 9.12 -8.40
C VAL A 439 -31.58 7.75 -7.91
N GLN A 440 -31.04 7.71 -6.69
CA GLN A 440 -30.64 6.49 -6.03
C GLN A 440 -30.66 6.69 -4.51
N TYR A 441 -31.08 5.65 -3.79
CA TYR A 441 -30.85 5.56 -2.35
C TYR A 441 -30.43 4.15 -1.94
N HIS A 442 -29.66 4.09 -0.85
CA HIS A 442 -29.32 2.88 -0.14
C HIS A 442 -29.77 3.06 1.31
N TYR A 443 -30.70 2.22 1.73
CA TYR A 443 -31.41 2.32 2.99
C TYR A 443 -31.18 1.08 3.85
N VAL A 444 -30.63 1.29 5.04
CA VAL A 444 -30.25 0.24 5.97
C VAL A 444 -30.90 0.47 7.32
N VAL A 445 -31.64 -0.54 7.81
CA VAL A 445 -32.18 -0.56 9.18
C VAL A 445 -31.44 -1.62 9.97
N LYS A 446 -30.78 -1.20 11.05
CA LYS A 446 -30.10 -2.09 12.00
C LYS A 446 -30.83 -2.08 13.33
N GLU A 447 -31.00 -3.23 13.95
CA GLU A 447 -31.57 -3.39 15.28
C GLU A 447 -30.53 -3.93 16.25
N LYS A 448 -30.45 -3.33 17.43
CA LYS A 448 -29.57 -3.78 18.50
C LYS A 448 -30.22 -4.96 19.21
N ARG A 449 -29.60 -6.14 19.11
CA ARG A 449 -30.04 -7.39 19.76
C ARG A 449 -29.06 -7.78 20.87
N GLY A 450 -29.59 -8.33 21.96
CA GLY A 450 -28.81 -8.68 23.16
C GLY A 450 -28.73 -7.55 24.20
N SER A 451 -28.09 -7.84 25.33
CA SER A 451 -27.90 -6.91 26.45
C SER A 451 -26.42 -6.83 26.85
N GLY A 452 -26.01 -5.70 27.43
CA GLY A 452 -24.64 -5.47 27.89
C GLY A 452 -23.59 -5.57 26.78
N LYS A 453 -22.45 -6.20 27.09
CA LYS A 453 -21.30 -6.34 26.17
C LYS A 453 -21.57 -7.26 24.97
N LYS A 454 -22.55 -8.17 25.08
CA LYS A 454 -22.95 -9.08 24.00
C LYS A 454 -23.93 -8.47 23.00
N ALA A 455 -24.30 -7.19 23.18
CA ALA A 455 -25.24 -6.53 22.29
C ALA A 455 -24.61 -6.26 20.92
N LYS A 456 -25.24 -6.74 19.84
CA LYS A 456 -24.79 -6.56 18.46
C LYS A 456 -25.87 -5.93 17.59
N TRP A 457 -25.44 -5.11 16.63
CA TRP A 457 -26.32 -4.56 15.61
C TRP A 457 -26.56 -5.60 14.52
N VAL A 458 -27.82 -5.94 14.26
CA VAL A 458 -28.24 -6.88 13.22
C VAL A 458 -29.01 -6.11 12.16
N THR A 459 -28.63 -6.27 10.89
CA THR A 459 -29.33 -5.64 9.77
C THR A 459 -30.67 -6.34 9.54
N ILE A 460 -31.77 -5.58 9.59
CA ILE A 460 -33.13 -6.05 9.28
C ILE A 460 -33.46 -5.77 7.82
N ILE A 461 -33.20 -4.53 7.38
CA ILE A 461 -33.50 -4.07 6.03
C ILE A 461 -32.19 -3.58 5.42
N ASN A 462 -31.96 -3.96 4.17
CA ASN A 462 -30.85 -3.51 3.35
C ASN A 462 -31.31 -3.44 1.91
N THR A 463 -31.82 -2.28 1.50
CA THR A 463 -32.44 -2.08 0.20
C THR A 463 -31.71 -0.98 -0.56
N THR A 464 -31.48 -1.21 -1.84
CA THR A 464 -30.95 -0.22 -2.77
C THR A 464 -31.92 -0.09 -3.93
N GLU A 465 -32.41 1.11 -4.17
CA GLU A 465 -33.26 1.45 -5.32
C GLU A 465 -32.54 2.48 -6.18
N LEU A 466 -32.64 2.35 -7.50
CA LEU A 466 -31.98 3.21 -8.48
C LEU A 466 -32.90 3.47 -9.68
N THR A 467 -32.71 4.61 -10.34
CA THR A 467 -33.41 4.97 -11.57
C THR A 467 -32.50 5.74 -12.51
N ASP A 468 -32.77 5.64 -13.82
CA ASP A 468 -32.05 6.38 -14.85
C ASP A 468 -32.29 7.88 -14.73
N PHE A 469 -31.26 8.66 -15.04
CA PHE A 469 -31.33 10.11 -14.97
C PHE A 469 -30.43 10.76 -16.03
N TYR A 470 -30.47 12.08 -16.14
CA TYR A 470 -29.61 12.85 -17.02
C TYR A 470 -28.49 13.53 -16.22
N CYS A 471 -27.25 13.42 -16.69
CA CYS A 471 -26.17 14.30 -16.29
C CYS A 471 -26.19 15.52 -17.21
N ARG A 472 -26.48 16.70 -16.65
CA ARG A 472 -26.46 17.97 -17.39
C ARG A 472 -25.13 18.68 -17.19
N ASP A 473 -24.48 19.07 -18.28
CA ASP A 473 -23.31 19.95 -18.26
C ASP A 473 -23.61 21.27 -19.00
N SER A 474 -22.57 22.05 -19.31
CA SER A 474 -22.72 23.34 -20.00
C SER A 474 -23.17 23.22 -21.46
N GLU A 475 -22.96 22.06 -22.09
CA GLU A 475 -23.19 21.83 -23.51
C GLU A 475 -24.45 21.01 -23.79
N GLY A 476 -24.98 20.29 -22.80
CA GLY A 476 -26.11 19.40 -23.01
C GLY A 476 -26.38 18.41 -21.89
N ILE A 477 -27.00 17.29 -22.26
CA ILE A 477 -27.41 16.23 -21.33
C ILE A 477 -26.90 14.87 -21.82
N VAL A 478 -26.44 14.04 -20.88
CA VAL A 478 -26.03 12.65 -21.13
C VAL A 478 -26.89 11.73 -20.26
N PRO A 479 -27.59 10.74 -20.84
CA PRO A 479 -28.28 9.73 -20.04
C PRO A 479 -27.26 8.89 -19.25
N VAL A 480 -27.56 8.61 -17.98
CA VAL A 480 -26.74 7.76 -17.11
C VAL A 480 -27.59 6.63 -16.55
N ASP A 481 -27.14 5.40 -16.77
CA ASP A 481 -27.67 4.18 -16.16
C ASP A 481 -26.76 3.77 -14.99
N LEU A 482 -27.35 3.60 -13.81
CA LEU A 482 -26.67 3.26 -12.56
C LEU A 482 -26.56 1.76 -12.29
N THR A 483 -27.04 0.91 -13.19
CA THR A 483 -26.96 -0.54 -13.04
C THR A 483 -25.50 -0.97 -12.84
N ASP A 484 -25.22 -1.68 -11.74
CA ASP A 484 -23.89 -2.09 -11.30
C ASP A 484 -22.86 -0.96 -11.05
N ALA A 485 -23.34 0.26 -10.77
CA ALA A 485 -22.48 1.40 -10.42
C ALA A 485 -21.91 1.28 -8.99
N GLU A 486 -20.63 1.63 -8.84
CA GLU A 486 -20.04 1.94 -7.54
C GLU A 486 -20.39 3.38 -7.15
N ILE A 487 -21.32 3.53 -6.19
CA ILE A 487 -21.87 4.84 -5.83
C ILE A 487 -21.21 5.38 -4.56
N HIS A 488 -20.71 6.61 -4.63
CA HIS A 488 -20.18 7.35 -3.49
C HIS A 488 -20.96 8.65 -3.29
N THR A 489 -21.58 8.83 -2.13
CA THR A 489 -22.34 10.06 -1.84
C THR A 489 -21.89 10.79 -0.58
N CYS A 490 -22.01 12.12 -0.60
CA CYS A 490 -21.85 13.02 0.53
C CYS A 490 -23.10 13.09 1.41
N HIS A 491 -24.27 12.71 0.89
CA HIS A 491 -25.51 12.67 1.65
C HIS A 491 -25.58 11.37 2.43
N HIS A 492 -25.44 11.49 3.75
CA HIS A 492 -25.62 10.39 4.70
C HIS A 492 -26.47 10.88 5.87
N LEU A 493 -27.64 10.27 6.03
CA LEU A 493 -28.56 10.52 7.12
C LEU A 493 -28.62 9.29 8.01
N SER A 494 -28.56 9.50 9.32
CA SER A 494 -28.76 8.44 10.31
C SER A 494 -29.69 8.94 11.39
N GLN A 495 -30.77 8.19 11.63
CA GLN A 495 -31.71 8.45 12.73
C GLN A 495 -31.77 7.22 13.65
N HIS A 496 -32.01 7.45 14.92
CA HIS A 496 -32.20 6.39 15.91
C HIS A 496 -33.63 6.45 16.45
N SER A 497 -34.28 5.30 16.57
CA SER A 497 -35.57 5.17 17.27
C SER A 497 -35.60 3.87 18.04
N GLY A 498 -35.69 3.97 19.38
CA GLY A 498 -35.61 2.84 20.29
C GLY A 498 -34.35 1.99 20.08
N ARG A 499 -34.54 0.69 19.78
CA ARG A 499 -33.45 -0.26 19.50
C ARG A 499 -32.99 -0.26 18.04
N ARG A 500 -33.53 0.59 17.19
CA ARG A 500 -33.26 0.62 15.75
C ARG A 500 -32.47 1.85 15.34
N ARG A 501 -31.57 1.66 14.38
CA ARG A 501 -30.82 2.69 13.68
C ARG A 501 -31.18 2.62 12.20
N TYR A 502 -31.66 3.73 11.69
CA TYR A 502 -32.04 3.96 10.31
C TYR A 502 -30.93 4.74 9.65
N SER A 503 -30.48 4.31 8.49
CA SER A 503 -29.41 4.96 7.73
C SER A 503 -29.82 5.05 6.27
N GLU A 504 -29.70 6.23 5.69
CA GLU A 504 -29.91 6.48 4.27
C GLU A 504 -28.67 7.15 3.68
N THR A 505 -28.21 6.65 2.54
CA THR A 505 -27.29 7.36 1.64
C THR A 505 -27.94 7.51 0.28
N SER A 506 -27.92 8.69 -0.31
CA SER A 506 -28.64 8.96 -1.57
C SER A 506 -27.91 9.96 -2.47
N ILE A 507 -28.20 9.93 -3.77
CA ILE A 507 -27.85 11.00 -4.73
C ILE A 507 -29.13 11.76 -5.04
N ARG A 508 -29.10 13.08 -4.82
CA ARG A 508 -30.28 13.95 -4.96
C ARG A 508 -30.33 14.61 -6.32
N ILE A 509 -31.52 14.99 -6.75
CA ILE A 509 -31.69 15.86 -7.92
C ILE A 509 -31.01 17.20 -7.63
N GLY A 510 -30.27 17.72 -8.61
CA GLY A 510 -29.49 18.95 -8.51
C GLY A 510 -28.10 18.79 -7.87
N ASP A 511 -27.73 17.60 -7.38
CA ASP A 511 -26.38 17.36 -6.88
C ASP A 511 -25.34 17.56 -8.00
N PRO A 512 -24.14 18.10 -7.69
CA PRO A 512 -23.01 17.96 -8.59
C PRO A 512 -22.71 16.48 -8.79
N LEU A 513 -22.28 16.12 -9.98
CA LEU A 513 -22.12 14.74 -10.38
C LEU A 513 -20.82 14.54 -11.13
N TYR A 514 -20.08 13.53 -10.72
CA TYR A 514 -18.97 12.95 -11.43
C TYR A 514 -19.33 11.51 -11.79
N VAL A 515 -19.21 11.17 -13.07
CA VAL A 515 -19.45 9.81 -13.57
C VAL A 515 -18.27 9.34 -14.40
N LEU A 516 -17.69 8.21 -14.00
CA LEU A 516 -16.70 7.48 -14.78
C LEU A 516 -17.35 6.16 -15.22
N GLY A 517 -17.41 5.89 -16.51
CA GLY A 517 -18.06 4.67 -17.01
C GLY A 517 -17.73 4.37 -18.47
N THR A 518 -18.55 3.52 -19.08
CA THR A 518 -18.45 3.26 -20.51
C THR A 518 -19.55 4.02 -21.22
N ALA A 519 -19.19 4.92 -22.13
CA ALA A 519 -20.11 5.49 -23.11
C ALA A 519 -20.51 4.41 -24.11
N VAL A 520 -21.79 4.05 -24.10
CA VAL A 520 -22.42 3.11 -25.02
C VAL A 520 -23.53 3.83 -25.78
N ILE A 521 -24.01 3.22 -26.87
CA ILE A 521 -25.12 3.79 -27.64
C ILE A 521 -26.41 3.56 -26.86
N ASP A 522 -27.24 4.59 -26.77
CA ASP A 522 -28.58 4.47 -26.17
C ASP A 522 -29.47 3.64 -27.11
N GLU A 523 -29.82 2.42 -26.71
CA GLU A 523 -30.61 1.49 -27.55
C GLU A 523 -32.02 2.03 -27.87
N SER A 524 -32.55 2.96 -27.06
CA SER A 524 -33.89 3.51 -27.27
C SER A 524 -33.95 4.49 -28.44
N THR A 525 -32.84 5.20 -28.71
CA THR A 525 -32.77 6.30 -29.68
C THR A 525 -31.78 6.00 -30.80
N GLY A 526 -30.63 5.40 -30.45
CA GLY A 526 -29.61 4.93 -31.38
C GLY A 526 -28.81 6.03 -32.08
N ASP A 527 -29.07 7.29 -31.75
CA ASP A 527 -28.42 8.49 -32.32
C ASP A 527 -27.55 9.24 -31.30
N ARG A 528 -27.54 8.80 -30.03
CA ARG A 528 -26.75 9.40 -28.94
C ARG A 528 -26.04 8.35 -28.10
N LEU A 529 -25.08 8.83 -27.30
CA LEU A 529 -24.39 8.02 -26.30
C LEU A 529 -25.01 8.22 -24.90
N MET A 530 -24.94 7.17 -24.09
CA MET A 530 -25.25 7.16 -22.66
C MET A 530 -24.09 6.54 -21.88
N ILE A 531 -23.95 6.88 -20.60
CA ILE A 531 -22.98 6.21 -19.72
C ILE A 531 -23.64 5.06 -18.99
N SER A 532 -23.03 3.88 -19.09
CA SER A 532 -23.43 2.69 -18.33
C SER A 532 -22.21 1.83 -17.98
N LYS A 533 -22.46 0.67 -17.35
CA LYS A 533 -21.41 -0.30 -17.04
C LYS A 533 -20.75 -0.84 -18.31
N GLY A 534 -21.53 -0.98 -19.39
CA GLY A 534 -21.12 -1.62 -20.64
C GLY A 534 -20.72 -3.10 -20.47
N ASN A 535 -20.43 -3.77 -21.59
CA ASN A 535 -20.04 -5.20 -21.59
C ASN A 535 -18.56 -5.46 -21.27
N ASN A 536 -17.89 -4.50 -20.62
CA ASN A 536 -16.45 -4.53 -20.40
C ASN A 536 -16.12 -4.60 -18.90
N LYS A 537 -14.85 -4.89 -18.56
CA LYS A 537 -14.37 -4.90 -17.16
C LYS A 537 -14.09 -3.49 -16.62
N PHE A 538 -14.55 -2.43 -17.28
CA PHE A 538 -14.31 -1.05 -16.86
C PHE A 538 -15.23 -0.72 -15.67
N PRO A 539 -14.76 0.01 -14.64
CA PRO A 539 -15.62 0.39 -13.52
C PRO A 539 -16.64 1.44 -13.96
N LEU A 540 -17.84 1.34 -13.39
CA LEU A 540 -18.81 2.43 -13.40
C LEU A 540 -18.78 3.03 -12.00
N ILE A 541 -18.37 4.28 -11.88
CA ILE A 541 -18.25 5.00 -10.62
C ILE A 541 -19.06 6.27 -10.73
N THR A 542 -20.00 6.45 -9.81
CA THR A 542 -20.84 7.65 -9.75
C THR A 542 -20.70 8.30 -8.40
N THR A 543 -20.48 9.61 -8.37
CA THR A 543 -20.34 10.33 -7.11
C THR A 543 -20.78 11.78 -7.18
N ASN A 544 -21.27 12.31 -6.04
CA ASN A 544 -21.46 13.75 -5.84
C ASN A 544 -20.34 14.41 -5.01
N TYR A 545 -19.21 13.72 -4.86
CA TYR A 545 -17.95 14.35 -4.45
C TYR A 545 -17.24 14.93 -5.66
N THR A 546 -16.31 15.85 -5.42
CA THR A 546 -15.40 16.30 -6.50
C THR A 546 -14.47 15.16 -6.92
N GLU A 547 -13.99 15.20 -8.18
CA GLU A 547 -13.01 14.26 -8.72
C GLU A 547 -11.78 14.12 -7.78
N SER A 548 -11.23 15.26 -7.34
CA SER A 548 -10.06 15.30 -6.45
C SER A 548 -10.30 14.59 -5.10
N GLU A 549 -11.51 14.67 -4.55
CA GLU A 549 -11.88 14.00 -3.30
C GLU A 549 -12.03 12.50 -3.49
N LEU A 550 -12.63 12.07 -4.60
CA LEU A 550 -12.74 10.65 -4.96
C LEU A 550 -11.34 10.04 -5.16
N MET A 551 -10.48 10.70 -5.93
CA MET A 551 -9.09 10.30 -6.14
C MET A 551 -8.33 10.20 -4.83
N GLY A 552 -8.48 11.18 -3.94
CA GLY A 552 -7.86 11.17 -2.61
C GLY A 552 -8.27 9.95 -1.80
N ARG A 553 -9.56 9.60 -1.77
CA ARG A 553 -10.08 8.42 -1.06
C ARG A 553 -9.55 7.11 -1.62
N LYS A 554 -9.60 6.94 -2.95
CA LYS A 554 -9.10 5.74 -3.63
C LYS A 554 -7.58 5.60 -3.45
N SER A 555 -6.85 6.72 -3.54
CA SER A 555 -5.39 6.74 -3.44
C SER A 555 -4.86 6.33 -2.08
N ARG A 556 -5.46 6.79 -0.97
CA ARG A 556 -4.94 6.51 0.39
C ARG A 556 -4.74 5.02 0.67
N ARG A 557 -5.70 4.19 0.26
CA ARG A 557 -5.58 2.73 0.42
C ARG A 557 -4.43 2.16 -0.39
N GLY A 558 -4.29 2.59 -1.65
CA GLY A 558 -3.18 2.17 -2.51
C GLY A 558 -1.81 2.61 -1.99
N LEU A 559 -1.70 3.87 -1.59
CA LEU A 559 -0.47 4.44 -1.01
C LEU A 559 -0.06 3.72 0.27
N GLY A 560 -1.02 3.41 1.16
CA GLY A 560 -0.73 2.68 2.39
C GLY A 560 -0.18 1.28 2.14
N TRP A 561 -0.74 0.55 1.16
CA TRP A 561 -0.23 -0.77 0.78
C TRP A 561 1.14 -0.72 0.10
N LEU A 562 1.38 0.26 -0.77
CA LEU A 562 2.71 0.46 -1.36
C LEU A 562 3.74 0.88 -0.30
N ASN A 563 3.34 1.66 0.70
CA ASN A 563 4.19 2.01 1.83
C ASN A 563 4.59 0.77 2.64
N LEU A 564 3.66 -0.15 2.87
CA LEU A 564 3.95 -1.45 3.47
C LEU A 564 4.94 -2.25 2.60
N GLY A 565 4.74 -2.23 1.28
CA GLY A 565 5.65 -2.86 0.32
C GLY A 565 7.07 -2.32 0.40
N LEU A 566 7.23 -0.99 0.41
CA LEU A 566 8.52 -0.31 0.56
C LEU A 566 9.23 -0.72 1.87
N ASN A 567 8.52 -0.68 3.00
CA ASN A 567 9.10 -1.10 4.28
C ASN A 567 9.46 -2.60 4.30
N GLY A 568 8.71 -3.45 3.58
CA GLY A 568 9.07 -4.84 3.35
C GLY A 568 10.42 -4.99 2.65
N PHE A 569 10.68 -4.22 1.59
CA PHE A 569 11.98 -4.22 0.90
C PHE A 569 13.12 -3.71 1.79
N VAL A 570 12.87 -2.67 2.59
CA VAL A 570 13.85 -2.16 3.57
C VAL A 570 14.19 -3.26 4.59
N LEU A 571 13.19 -3.96 5.11
CA LEU A 571 13.39 -5.05 6.07
C LEU A 571 14.19 -6.21 5.48
N VAL A 572 13.93 -6.57 4.21
CA VAL A 572 14.73 -7.57 3.49
C VAL A 572 16.19 -7.11 3.37
N GLY A 573 16.42 -5.84 3.02
CA GLY A 573 17.77 -5.27 2.94
C GLY A 573 18.54 -5.40 4.25
N PHE A 574 17.92 -5.02 5.37
CA PHE A 574 18.50 -5.21 6.69
C PHE A 574 18.72 -6.68 7.07
N GLY A 575 17.80 -7.57 6.67
CA GLY A 575 17.98 -9.01 6.81
C GLY A 575 19.20 -9.54 6.04
N LEU A 576 19.44 -9.06 4.82
CA LEU A 576 20.61 -9.43 4.03
C LEU A 576 21.91 -8.93 4.67
N PHE A 577 21.94 -7.71 5.22
CA PHE A 577 23.10 -7.22 5.97
C PHE A 577 23.33 -8.02 7.25
N GLY A 578 22.25 -8.41 7.94
CA GLY A 578 22.33 -9.29 9.09
C GLY A 578 22.85 -10.70 8.75
N ALA A 579 22.51 -11.21 7.56
CA ALA A 579 23.04 -12.48 7.06
C ALA A 579 24.54 -12.38 6.73
N ALA A 580 24.96 -11.25 6.17
CA ALA A 580 26.35 -10.97 5.83
C ALA A 580 27.23 -10.59 7.04
N ALA A 581 26.62 -10.40 8.23
CA ALA A 581 27.33 -10.12 9.48
C ALA A 581 28.28 -8.90 9.44
N SER A 582 28.04 -7.96 8.53
CA SER A 582 28.88 -6.76 8.33
C SER A 582 28.53 -5.67 9.36
N TYR A 583 27.24 -5.36 9.50
CA TYR A 583 26.68 -4.28 10.33
C TYR A 583 27.48 -2.98 10.25
N ALA A 584 28.13 -2.72 9.13
CA ALA A 584 29.04 -1.60 8.98
C ALA A 584 28.27 -0.32 8.68
N ALA A 585 28.91 0.84 8.90
CA ALA A 585 28.33 2.11 8.48
C ALA A 585 27.97 2.12 6.98
N THR A 586 28.71 1.37 6.16
CA THR A 586 28.45 1.16 4.72
C THR A 586 27.13 0.48 4.43
N ASP A 587 26.68 -0.41 5.30
CA ASP A 587 25.44 -1.16 5.09
C ASP A 587 24.24 -0.21 5.14
N PHE A 588 24.27 0.81 6.00
CA PHE A 588 23.27 1.88 6.03
C PHE A 588 23.31 2.73 4.75
N LEU A 589 24.49 2.96 4.19
CA LEU A 589 24.62 3.67 2.91
C LEU A 589 24.02 2.84 1.76
N PHE A 590 24.26 1.52 1.73
CA PHE A 590 23.62 0.65 0.74
C PHE A 590 22.10 0.53 0.96
N ALA A 591 21.66 0.42 2.22
CA ALA A 591 20.25 0.42 2.58
C ALA A 591 19.52 1.68 2.07
N SER A 592 20.22 2.82 2.06
CA SER A 592 19.66 4.09 1.58
C SER A 592 19.23 4.06 0.11
N MET A 593 19.76 3.13 -0.69
CA MET A 593 19.40 2.96 -2.11
C MET A 593 18.11 2.15 -2.33
N ILE A 594 17.62 1.45 -1.32
CA ILE A 594 16.43 0.59 -1.45
C ILE A 594 15.18 1.41 -1.80
N ALA A 595 14.93 2.52 -1.09
CA ALA A 595 13.75 3.32 -1.33
C ALA A 595 13.73 4.01 -2.73
N PRO A 596 14.86 4.57 -3.22
CA PRO A 596 14.95 5.08 -4.58
C PRO A 596 14.76 3.99 -5.64
N LEU A 597 15.32 2.80 -5.44
CA LEU A 597 15.14 1.67 -6.34
C LEU A 597 13.68 1.21 -6.39
N PHE A 598 13.01 1.16 -5.24
CA PHE A 598 11.57 0.85 -5.17
C PHE A 598 10.73 1.91 -5.90
N LEU A 599 11.02 3.19 -5.70
CA LEU A 599 10.40 4.30 -6.42
C LEU A 599 10.59 4.16 -7.94
N ALA A 600 11.81 3.90 -8.40
CA ALA A 600 12.14 3.71 -9.81
C ALA A 600 11.40 2.49 -10.40
N GLY A 601 11.36 1.38 -9.67
CA GLY A 601 10.58 0.20 -10.06
C GLY A 601 9.09 0.51 -10.17
N CYS A 602 8.52 1.22 -9.19
CA CYS A 602 7.13 1.66 -9.24
C CYS A 602 6.85 2.58 -10.44
N PHE A 603 7.74 3.52 -10.70
CA PHE A 603 7.64 4.42 -11.84
C PHE A 603 7.56 3.66 -13.18
N ILE A 604 8.47 2.70 -13.39
CA ILE A 604 8.50 1.86 -14.60
C ILE A 604 7.22 1.04 -14.74
N VAL A 605 6.77 0.39 -13.66
CA VAL A 605 5.55 -0.45 -13.66
C VAL A 605 4.31 0.37 -13.99
N LEU A 606 4.16 1.58 -13.45
CA LEU A 606 3.03 2.44 -13.76
C LEU A 606 3.02 2.83 -15.22
N MET A 607 4.14 3.36 -15.70
CA MET A 607 4.30 3.83 -17.09
C MET A 607 4.01 2.71 -18.09
N TYR A 608 4.52 1.50 -17.83
CA TYR A 608 4.22 0.32 -18.65
C TYR A 608 2.72 0.01 -18.69
N ASN A 609 2.07 0.00 -17.53
CA ASN A 609 0.63 -0.28 -17.44
C ASN A 609 -0.22 0.78 -18.13
N ASP A 610 0.20 2.05 -18.11
CA ASP A 610 -0.50 3.12 -18.83
C ASP A 610 -0.38 2.94 -20.34
N LEU A 611 0.82 2.63 -20.86
CA LEU A 611 1.01 2.32 -22.29
C LEU A 611 0.15 1.12 -22.73
N ILE A 612 0.08 0.06 -21.90
CA ILE A 612 -0.80 -1.09 -22.14
C ILE A 612 -2.28 -0.68 -22.11
N PHE A 613 -2.68 0.21 -21.21
CA PHE A 613 -4.06 0.71 -21.14
C PHE A 613 -4.45 1.44 -22.42
N VAL A 614 -3.62 2.36 -22.91
CA VAL A 614 -3.91 3.13 -24.13
C VAL A 614 -3.90 2.22 -25.37
N ARG A 615 -2.95 1.28 -25.48
CA ARG A 615 -2.97 0.26 -26.55
C ARG A 615 -4.24 -0.59 -26.55
N ASN A 616 -4.66 -1.07 -25.37
CA ASN A 616 -5.88 -1.86 -25.23
C ASN A 616 -7.13 -1.03 -25.57
N ARG A 617 -7.13 0.28 -25.30
CA ARG A 617 -8.22 1.19 -25.68
C ARG A 617 -8.37 1.24 -27.20
N VAL A 618 -7.28 1.40 -27.95
CA VAL A 618 -7.27 1.37 -29.42
C VAL A 618 -7.82 0.03 -29.93
N GLN A 619 -7.31 -1.10 -29.43
CA GLN A 619 -7.73 -2.42 -29.88
C GLN A 619 -9.22 -2.70 -29.59
N ARG A 620 -9.72 -2.26 -28.44
CA ARG A 620 -11.15 -2.40 -28.09
C ARG A 620 -12.03 -1.52 -28.96
N ALA A 621 -11.65 -0.25 -29.16
CA ALA A 621 -12.39 0.65 -30.03
C ALA A 621 -12.48 0.08 -31.46
N TRP A 622 -11.38 -0.48 -31.98
CA TRP A 622 -11.38 -1.18 -33.27
C TRP A 622 -12.31 -2.40 -33.28
N SER A 623 -12.25 -3.22 -32.23
CA SER A 623 -13.11 -4.41 -32.12
C SER A 623 -14.60 -4.04 -32.12
N ASN A 624 -14.98 -2.92 -31.51
CA ASN A 624 -16.37 -2.47 -31.50
C ASN A 624 -16.82 -2.00 -32.89
N ILE A 625 -15.97 -1.26 -33.61
CA ILE A 625 -16.20 -0.91 -35.02
C ILE A 625 -16.36 -2.19 -35.85
N GLY A 626 -15.46 -3.16 -35.70
CA GLY A 626 -15.51 -4.45 -36.41
C GLY A 626 -16.82 -5.22 -36.19
N VAL A 627 -17.36 -5.21 -34.96
CA VAL A 627 -18.67 -5.80 -34.66
C VAL A 627 -19.77 -5.12 -35.47
N SER A 628 -19.78 -3.79 -35.54
CA SER A 628 -20.83 -3.05 -36.25
C SER A 628 -20.67 -3.12 -37.77
N LEU A 629 -19.44 -3.19 -38.29
CA LEU A 629 -19.18 -3.52 -39.70
C LEU A 629 -19.71 -4.92 -40.05
N LYS A 630 -19.56 -5.90 -39.14
CA LYS A 630 -20.15 -7.23 -39.33
C LYS A 630 -21.68 -7.20 -39.31
N LYS A 631 -22.30 -6.43 -38.40
CA LYS A 631 -23.76 -6.21 -38.40
C LYS A 631 -24.22 -5.63 -39.74
N ARG A 632 -23.52 -4.63 -40.28
CA ARG A 632 -23.80 -4.03 -41.60
C ARG A 632 -23.65 -5.06 -42.73
N ALA A 633 -22.54 -5.81 -42.74
CA ALA A 633 -22.30 -6.86 -43.71
C ALA A 633 -23.40 -7.94 -43.71
N ASN A 634 -23.94 -8.27 -42.54
CA ASN A 634 -25.04 -9.23 -42.38
C ASN A 634 -26.39 -8.72 -42.93
N LEU A 635 -26.56 -7.41 -43.16
CA LEU A 635 -27.76 -6.83 -43.78
C LEU A 635 -27.74 -6.86 -45.31
N ILE A 636 -26.56 -6.94 -45.93
CA ILE A 636 -26.41 -6.95 -47.39
C ILE A 636 -27.19 -8.09 -48.09
N PRO A 637 -27.25 -9.33 -47.57
CA PRO A 637 -28.07 -10.37 -48.17
C PRO A 637 -29.56 -10.02 -48.23
N ASN A 638 -30.11 -9.37 -47.19
CA ASN A 638 -31.49 -8.93 -47.16
C ASN A 638 -31.74 -7.82 -48.19
N LEU A 639 -30.81 -6.88 -48.30
CA LEU A 639 -30.83 -5.85 -49.34
C LEU A 639 -30.83 -6.46 -50.75
N VAL A 640 -29.96 -7.44 -51.01
CA VAL A 640 -29.91 -8.16 -52.30
C VAL A 640 -31.23 -8.89 -52.58
N LYS A 641 -31.89 -9.43 -51.56
CA LYS A 641 -33.19 -10.09 -51.71
C LYS A 641 -34.26 -9.09 -52.15
N ILE A 642 -34.36 -7.93 -51.49
CA ILE A 642 -35.31 -6.87 -51.84
C ILE A 642 -35.02 -6.32 -53.25
N ALA A 643 -33.75 -6.10 -53.59
CA ALA A 643 -33.32 -5.66 -54.92
C ALA A 643 -33.78 -6.61 -56.05
N LYS A 644 -33.67 -7.92 -55.82
CA LYS A 644 -34.07 -8.94 -56.79
C LYS A 644 -35.57 -9.03 -56.98
N GLU A 645 -36.34 -8.70 -55.96
CA GLU A 645 -37.79 -8.78 -55.97
C GLU A 645 -38.40 -7.56 -56.68
N TYR A 646 -37.94 -6.35 -56.32
CA TYR A 646 -38.56 -5.10 -56.75
C TYR A 646 -37.78 -4.35 -57.84
N LEU A 647 -36.46 -4.54 -57.98
CA LEU A 647 -35.59 -3.77 -58.87
C LEU A 647 -34.95 -4.64 -59.96
N LYS A 648 -35.75 -5.49 -60.62
CA LYS A 648 -35.26 -6.50 -61.60
C LYS A 648 -34.56 -5.90 -62.83
N HIS A 649 -34.94 -4.68 -63.23
CA HIS A 649 -34.45 -4.04 -64.45
C HIS A 649 -33.18 -3.19 -64.23
N GLU A 650 -32.73 -3.04 -62.99
CA GLU A 650 -31.60 -2.17 -62.61
C GLU A 650 -30.25 -2.92 -62.64
N LYS A 651 -29.74 -3.20 -63.85
CA LYS A 651 -28.52 -4.01 -64.06
C LYS A 651 -27.27 -3.43 -63.37
N GLU A 652 -27.14 -2.11 -63.35
CA GLU A 652 -26.01 -1.43 -62.72
C GLU A 652 -26.01 -1.67 -61.19
N LEU A 653 -27.17 -1.51 -60.56
CA LEU A 653 -27.37 -1.75 -59.13
C LEU A 653 -27.04 -3.19 -58.74
N HIS A 654 -27.52 -4.19 -59.50
CA HIS A 654 -27.22 -5.60 -59.25
C HIS A 654 -25.72 -5.91 -59.36
N THR A 655 -25.02 -5.25 -60.29
CA THR A 655 -23.56 -5.39 -60.43
C THR A 655 -22.83 -4.82 -59.22
N GLN A 656 -23.24 -3.65 -58.74
CA GLN A 656 -22.65 -3.04 -57.54
C GLN A 656 -22.97 -3.84 -56.26
N LEU A 657 -24.20 -4.34 -56.12
CA LEU A 657 -24.60 -5.24 -55.02
C LEU A 657 -23.80 -6.54 -55.01
N SER A 658 -23.49 -7.11 -56.18
CA SER A 658 -22.63 -8.29 -56.30
C SER A 658 -21.21 -8.00 -55.82
N LYS A 659 -20.65 -6.83 -56.17
CA LYS A 659 -19.33 -6.37 -55.67
C LYS A 659 -19.36 -6.15 -54.15
N LEU A 660 -20.37 -5.44 -53.65
CA LEU A 660 -20.56 -5.16 -52.23
C LEU A 660 -20.73 -6.46 -51.41
N ARG A 661 -21.46 -7.44 -51.94
CA ARG A 661 -21.58 -8.77 -51.30
C ARG A 661 -20.26 -9.52 -51.26
N LYS A 662 -19.37 -9.33 -52.25
CA LYS A 662 -18.02 -9.94 -52.23
C LYS A 662 -17.16 -9.28 -51.15
N SER A 663 -17.16 -7.94 -51.05
CA SER A 663 -16.41 -7.22 -50.00
C SER A 663 -16.96 -7.48 -48.59
N ALA A 664 -18.26 -7.69 -48.45
CA ALA A 664 -18.88 -8.06 -47.18
C ALA A 664 -18.41 -9.41 -46.60
N ARG A 665 -17.93 -10.34 -47.44
CA ARG A 665 -17.48 -11.66 -46.99
C ARG A 665 -16.20 -11.60 -46.15
N SER A 666 -15.36 -10.60 -46.35
CA SER A 666 -14.12 -10.40 -45.60
C SER A 666 -14.31 -9.58 -44.32
N ALA A 667 -15.54 -9.42 -43.84
CA ALA A 667 -15.84 -8.50 -42.75
C ALA A 667 -15.22 -8.84 -41.39
N ALA A 668 -14.71 -10.07 -41.21
CA ALA A 668 -14.01 -10.48 -40.00
C ALA A 668 -12.56 -9.97 -39.94
N GLU A 669 -11.98 -9.58 -41.07
CA GLU A 669 -10.55 -9.24 -41.23
C GLU A 669 -10.34 -7.80 -41.69
N PHE A 670 -11.37 -6.95 -41.64
CA PHE A 670 -11.19 -5.56 -42.03
C PHE A 670 -10.11 -4.91 -41.17
N ASP A 671 -9.06 -4.42 -41.84
CA ASP A 671 -8.16 -3.39 -41.30
C ASP A 671 -8.80 -1.99 -41.47
N PRO A 672 -8.27 -0.93 -40.84
CA PRO A 672 -8.80 0.42 -40.96
C PRO A 672 -8.99 0.90 -42.41
N ALA A 673 -8.08 0.57 -43.31
CA ALA A 673 -8.15 0.98 -44.71
C ALA A 673 -9.26 0.22 -45.47
N ALA A 674 -9.31 -1.11 -45.34
CA ALA A 674 -10.29 -1.98 -45.97
C ALA A 674 -11.71 -1.71 -45.46
N ALA A 675 -11.87 -1.41 -44.16
CA ALA A 675 -13.13 -0.99 -43.58
C ALA A 675 -13.67 0.29 -44.24
N GLY A 676 -12.81 1.30 -44.44
CA GLY A 676 -13.19 2.56 -45.08
C GLY A 676 -13.65 2.38 -46.53
N LEU A 677 -12.96 1.50 -47.27
CA LEU A 677 -13.35 1.12 -48.62
C LEU A 677 -14.68 0.36 -48.66
N PHE A 678 -14.94 -0.53 -47.70
CA PHE A 678 -16.21 -1.25 -47.62
C PHE A 678 -17.38 -0.29 -47.35
N ILE A 679 -17.23 0.63 -46.42
CA ILE A 679 -18.29 1.60 -46.09
C ILE A 679 -18.57 2.53 -47.26
N SER A 680 -17.55 3.07 -47.93
CA SER A 680 -17.77 3.96 -49.08
C SER A 680 -18.50 3.25 -50.21
N GLN A 681 -18.18 1.98 -50.47
CA GLN A 681 -18.92 1.13 -51.41
C GLN A 681 -20.37 0.90 -50.97
N GLU A 682 -20.59 0.62 -49.68
CA GLU A 682 -21.93 0.39 -49.13
C GLU A 682 -22.80 1.64 -49.26
N VAL A 683 -22.30 2.80 -48.83
CA VAL A 683 -23.00 4.10 -48.89
C VAL A 683 -23.34 4.46 -50.34
N ALA A 684 -22.40 4.31 -51.28
CA ALA A 684 -22.65 4.59 -52.69
C ALA A 684 -23.76 3.70 -53.28
N VAL A 685 -23.81 2.41 -52.89
CA VAL A 685 -24.89 1.51 -53.30
C VAL A 685 -26.20 1.88 -52.63
N MET A 686 -26.17 2.30 -51.36
CA MET A 686 -27.37 2.67 -50.61
C MET A 686 -28.01 3.93 -51.18
N GLN A 687 -27.23 4.96 -51.46
CA GLN A 687 -27.72 6.20 -52.08
C GLN A 687 -28.41 5.93 -53.42
N LYS A 688 -27.81 5.08 -54.26
CA LYS A 688 -28.44 4.64 -55.52
C LYS A 688 -29.71 3.81 -55.28
N PHE A 689 -29.69 2.94 -54.28
CA PHE A 689 -30.84 2.10 -53.94
C PHE A 689 -32.05 2.92 -53.48
N PHE A 690 -31.85 3.85 -52.54
CA PHE A 690 -32.91 4.71 -52.00
C PHE A 690 -33.36 5.79 -53.00
N GLY A 691 -32.47 6.28 -53.87
CA GLY A 691 -32.85 7.20 -54.95
C GLY A 691 -33.80 6.59 -55.99
N LEU A 692 -33.89 5.25 -56.05
CA LEU A 692 -34.84 4.54 -56.91
C LEU A 692 -36.21 4.34 -56.25
N GLU A 693 -36.34 4.58 -54.94
CA GLU A 693 -37.59 4.40 -54.19
C GLU A 693 -38.72 5.29 -54.73
N GLU A 694 -38.40 6.49 -55.23
CA GLU A 694 -39.38 7.38 -55.87
C GLU A 694 -39.95 6.82 -57.17
N LYS A 695 -39.18 5.98 -57.88
CA LYS A 695 -39.60 5.36 -59.15
C LYS A 695 -40.41 4.08 -58.95
N TYR A 696 -40.37 3.48 -57.76
CA TYR A 696 -41.00 2.20 -57.45
C TYR A 696 -41.87 2.29 -56.17
N PRO A 697 -43.13 2.74 -56.27
CA PRO A 697 -44.02 2.93 -55.13
C PRO A 697 -44.23 1.68 -54.26
N ASP A 698 -44.22 0.49 -54.88
CA ASP A 698 -44.36 -0.80 -54.18
C ASP A 698 -43.18 -1.11 -53.24
N LEU A 699 -42.00 -0.56 -53.53
CA LEU A 699 -40.81 -0.67 -52.67
C LEU A 699 -40.92 0.25 -51.45
N LYS A 700 -41.46 1.46 -51.64
CA LYS A 700 -41.67 2.48 -50.59
C LYS A 700 -42.64 2.01 -49.51
N GLY A 701 -43.68 1.27 -49.90
CA GLY A 701 -44.68 0.71 -48.97
C GLY A 701 -44.23 -0.54 -48.21
N ASN A 702 -43.06 -1.11 -48.53
CA ASN A 702 -42.64 -2.39 -47.97
C ASN A 702 -42.07 -2.25 -46.55
N GLN A 703 -42.69 -2.92 -45.57
CA GLN A 703 -42.25 -2.88 -44.16
C GLN A 703 -40.83 -3.43 -43.95
N MET A 704 -40.40 -4.45 -44.70
CA MET A 704 -39.05 -5.00 -44.62
C MET A 704 -38.00 -4.01 -45.12
N MET A 705 -38.34 -3.21 -46.14
CA MET A 705 -37.50 -2.13 -46.66
C MET A 705 -37.36 -0.99 -45.64
N ALA A 706 -38.48 -0.51 -45.06
CA ALA A 706 -38.46 0.51 -44.02
C ALA A 706 -37.65 0.08 -42.77
N GLN A 707 -37.79 -1.19 -42.35
CA GLN A 707 -37.01 -1.74 -41.24
C GLN A 707 -35.51 -1.86 -41.59
N LEU A 708 -35.18 -2.24 -42.82
CA LEU A 708 -33.78 -2.31 -43.29
C LEU A 708 -33.14 -0.93 -43.31
N HIS A 709 -33.83 0.07 -43.87
CA HIS A 709 -33.36 1.45 -43.90
C HIS A 709 -33.10 1.98 -42.49
N LYS A 710 -34.08 1.83 -41.58
CA LYS A 710 -33.93 2.21 -40.17
C LYS A 710 -32.72 1.55 -39.50
N LYS A 711 -32.54 0.23 -39.71
CA LYS A 711 -31.38 -0.50 -39.16
C LYS A 711 -30.05 -0.03 -39.74
N LEU A 712 -30.00 0.28 -41.03
CA LEU A 712 -28.78 0.79 -41.67
C LEU A 712 -28.40 2.16 -41.12
N VAL A 713 -29.36 3.09 -41.01
CA VAL A 713 -29.14 4.42 -40.42
C VAL A 713 -28.64 4.30 -38.97
N LEU A 714 -29.23 3.41 -38.17
CA LEU A 714 -28.77 3.16 -36.79
C LEU A 714 -27.33 2.63 -36.75
N LEU A 715 -26.98 1.69 -37.64
CA LEU A 715 -25.62 1.16 -37.73
C LEU A 715 -24.62 2.19 -38.31
N GLU A 716 -25.09 3.13 -39.12
CA GLU A 716 -24.30 4.25 -39.64
C GLU A 716 -23.96 5.24 -38.55
N ASN A 717 -24.95 5.67 -37.78
CA ASN A 717 -24.76 6.50 -36.59
C ASN A 717 -23.84 5.81 -35.58
N GLU A 718 -24.03 4.50 -35.33
CA GLU A 718 -23.17 3.69 -34.47
C GLU A 718 -21.71 3.73 -34.93
N VAL A 719 -21.42 3.51 -36.22
CA VAL A 719 -20.04 3.54 -36.75
C VAL A 719 -19.46 4.95 -36.74
N ALA A 720 -20.25 5.98 -37.07
CA ALA A 720 -19.81 7.38 -37.06
C ALA A 720 -19.38 7.82 -35.64
N LEU A 721 -20.17 7.50 -34.62
CA LEU A 721 -19.87 7.78 -33.21
C LEU A 721 -18.65 7.00 -32.69
N MET A 722 -18.42 5.78 -33.17
CA MET A 722 -17.25 4.99 -32.79
C MET A 722 -15.96 5.44 -33.51
N ARG A 723 -16.04 5.94 -34.74
CA ARG A 723 -14.89 6.42 -35.53
C ARG A 723 -14.14 7.54 -34.81
N SER A 724 -14.84 8.55 -34.30
CA SER A 724 -14.22 9.66 -33.56
C SER A 724 -13.48 9.12 -32.33
N GLY A 725 -14.15 8.31 -31.51
CA GLY A 725 -13.53 7.71 -30.32
C GLY A 725 -12.35 6.79 -30.60
N TYR A 726 -12.35 6.09 -31.74
CA TYR A 726 -11.19 5.30 -32.18
C TYR A 726 -10.01 6.19 -32.57
N ASN A 727 -10.23 7.20 -33.42
CA ASN A 727 -9.18 8.11 -33.89
C ASN A 727 -8.54 8.87 -32.72
N ASP A 728 -9.34 9.37 -31.78
CA ASP A 728 -8.85 10.00 -30.55
C ASP A 728 -7.99 9.04 -29.72
N SER A 729 -8.35 7.76 -29.69
CA SER A 729 -7.59 6.74 -28.96
C SER A 729 -6.26 6.44 -29.65
N VAL A 730 -6.24 6.41 -30.99
CA VAL A 730 -5.02 6.23 -31.81
C VAL A 730 -4.07 7.41 -31.63
N GLU A 731 -4.58 8.64 -31.69
CA GLU A 731 -3.77 9.84 -31.51
C GLU A 731 -3.12 9.87 -30.12
N ARG A 732 -3.89 9.59 -29.06
CA ARG A 732 -3.36 9.48 -27.70
C ARG A 732 -2.31 8.38 -27.58
N HIS A 733 -2.54 7.22 -28.20
CA HIS A 733 -1.57 6.11 -28.22
C HIS A 733 -0.25 6.51 -28.87
N ASN A 734 -0.31 7.04 -30.09
CA ASN A 734 0.86 7.44 -30.87
C ASN A 734 1.63 8.58 -30.18
N THR A 735 0.91 9.53 -29.59
CA THR A 735 1.51 10.63 -28.83
C THR A 735 2.26 10.13 -27.59
N ARG A 736 1.64 9.24 -26.80
CA ARG A 736 2.22 8.68 -25.57
C ARG A 736 3.52 7.93 -25.84
N ILE A 737 3.53 7.03 -26.83
CA ILE A 737 4.74 6.27 -27.18
C ILE A 737 5.89 7.14 -27.74
N ALA A 738 5.60 8.38 -28.15
CA ALA A 738 6.58 9.34 -28.66
C ALA A 738 7.05 10.37 -27.62
N GLN A 739 6.45 10.42 -26.42
CA GLN A 739 6.78 11.40 -25.38
C GLN A 739 7.85 10.88 -24.42
N ILE A 740 8.78 11.75 -24.00
CA ILE A 740 9.75 11.42 -22.93
C ILE A 740 9.04 11.54 -21.57
N PRO A 741 9.20 10.57 -20.65
CA PRO A 741 10.13 9.43 -20.68
C PRO A 741 9.56 8.11 -21.24
N GLU A 742 8.27 8.06 -21.60
CA GLU A 742 7.58 6.88 -22.14
C GLU A 742 8.26 6.30 -23.40
N LEU A 743 8.89 7.15 -24.22
CA LEU A 743 9.64 6.80 -25.42
C LEU A 743 10.68 5.69 -25.18
N PHE A 744 11.45 5.77 -24.10
CA PHE A 744 12.50 4.78 -23.81
C PHE A 744 11.89 3.41 -23.55
N LEU A 745 10.78 3.37 -22.81
CA LEU A 745 10.07 2.15 -22.48
C LEU A 745 9.31 1.60 -23.70
N ALA A 746 8.69 2.48 -24.49
CA ALA A 746 8.01 2.13 -25.73
C ALA A 746 8.96 1.44 -26.71
N ASN A 747 10.18 1.97 -26.88
CA ASN A 747 11.22 1.37 -27.70
C ASN A 747 11.71 0.02 -27.13
N LEU A 748 11.97 -0.05 -25.83
CA LEU A 748 12.42 -1.28 -25.16
C LEU A 748 11.41 -2.43 -25.31
N PHE A 749 10.11 -2.13 -25.17
CA PHE A 749 9.02 -3.10 -25.26
C PHE A 749 8.33 -3.17 -26.64
N LYS A 750 8.88 -2.49 -27.66
CA LYS A 750 8.44 -2.52 -29.07
C LYS A 750 6.97 -2.12 -29.28
N PHE A 751 6.50 -1.07 -28.59
CA PHE A 751 5.20 -0.47 -28.88
C PHE A 751 5.24 0.20 -30.27
N LYS A 752 4.19 -0.01 -31.08
CA LYS A 752 4.08 0.51 -32.45
C LYS A 752 2.96 1.54 -32.56
N ASN A 753 3.09 2.46 -33.52
CA ASN A 753 2.02 3.37 -33.90
C ASN A 753 0.81 2.58 -34.41
N ALA A 754 -0.39 3.07 -34.11
CA ALA A 754 -1.64 2.60 -34.69
C ALA A 754 -2.07 3.53 -35.85
N GLU A 755 -2.82 2.97 -36.79
CA GLU A 755 -3.34 3.69 -37.96
C GLU A 755 -4.70 4.34 -37.65
N LEU A 756 -4.96 5.50 -38.25
CA LEU A 756 -6.26 6.18 -38.13
C LEU A 756 -7.30 5.53 -39.05
N PHE A 757 -8.57 5.63 -38.64
CA PHE A 757 -9.69 5.16 -39.43
C PHE A 757 -10.33 6.35 -40.18
N HIS A 758 -10.14 6.35 -41.50
CA HIS A 758 -10.70 7.34 -42.41
C HIS A 758 -11.92 6.75 -43.14
N ALA A 759 -13.10 7.29 -42.87
CA ALA A 759 -14.33 7.00 -43.61
C ALA A 759 -15.22 8.25 -43.60
N GLU A 760 -15.72 8.71 -44.75
CA GLU A 760 -16.66 9.85 -44.84
C GLU A 760 -18.06 9.39 -44.36
N ILE A 761 -18.34 9.57 -43.07
CA ILE A 761 -19.63 9.20 -42.45
C ILE A 761 -20.02 10.32 -41.49
N GLU A 762 -21.25 10.82 -41.62
CA GLU A 762 -21.85 11.81 -40.73
C GLU A 762 -23.01 11.19 -39.95
N VAL A 763 -23.27 11.69 -38.75
CA VAL A 763 -24.41 11.24 -37.93
C VAL A 763 -25.69 11.83 -38.52
N VAL A 764 -26.63 10.98 -38.88
CA VAL A 764 -27.96 11.39 -39.35
C VAL A 764 -28.87 11.54 -38.13
N GLU A 765 -29.29 12.77 -37.82
CA GLU A 765 -30.30 12.99 -36.77
C GLU A 765 -31.58 12.21 -37.10
N SER A 766 -32.08 11.43 -36.15
CA SER A 766 -33.30 10.67 -36.36
C SER A 766 -34.49 11.63 -36.58
N ILE A 767 -35.22 11.46 -37.69
CA ILE A 767 -36.47 12.20 -37.95
C ILE A 767 -37.55 11.63 -37.02
N GLN A 768 -37.59 12.14 -35.79
CA GLN A 768 -38.78 12.29 -34.93
C GLN A 768 -38.36 12.91 -33.59
N ARG A 769 -38.17 14.25 -33.59
CA ARG A 769 -38.35 15.03 -32.36
C ARG A 769 -39.86 15.21 -32.14
N PRO A 770 -40.45 14.85 -30.98
CA PRO A 770 -41.72 15.45 -30.61
C PRO A 770 -41.50 16.96 -30.49
N ALA A 771 -42.34 17.74 -31.17
CA ALA A 771 -42.19 19.18 -31.40
C ALA A 771 -42.27 20.08 -30.14
N ASN A 772 -42.10 19.56 -28.93
CA ASN A 772 -42.21 20.32 -27.68
C ASN A 772 -40.97 20.17 -26.79
N ALA A 773 -39.83 20.67 -27.26
CA ALA A 773 -38.74 21.07 -26.39
C ALA A 773 -38.30 22.47 -26.84
N LYS A 774 -39.00 23.50 -26.36
CA LYS A 774 -38.54 24.89 -26.53
C LYS A 774 -37.21 25.02 -25.80
N SER A 775 -36.19 25.45 -26.53
CA SER A 775 -34.93 25.96 -25.99
C SER A 775 -35.25 27.09 -25.00
N SER A 776 -35.09 26.82 -23.70
CA SER A 776 -35.17 27.83 -22.66
C SER A 776 -33.85 28.61 -22.64
N LYS A 777 -33.72 29.57 -23.56
CA LYS A 777 -32.87 30.75 -23.35
C LYS A 777 -33.79 31.84 -22.80
N ASN A 778 -33.89 31.89 -21.47
CA ASN A 778 -34.22 33.07 -20.64
C ASN A 778 -34.97 32.62 -19.38
N LEU A 779 -34.26 32.49 -18.27
CA LEU A 779 -34.84 32.68 -16.94
C LEU A 779 -34.07 33.80 -16.21
N PRO A 780 -34.75 34.79 -15.60
CA PRO A 780 -34.13 35.84 -14.81
C PRO A 780 -33.61 35.31 -13.45
N PRO A 781 -32.77 36.09 -12.72
CA PRO A 781 -32.05 35.58 -11.56
C PRO A 781 -32.96 35.30 -10.36
N ILE A 782 -32.53 34.30 -9.59
CA ILE A 782 -33.18 33.74 -8.41
C ILE A 782 -33.29 34.80 -7.31
N ILE A 783 -34.50 35.05 -6.82
CA ILE A 783 -34.78 35.73 -5.55
C ILE A 783 -35.13 34.64 -4.53
N GLU A 784 -34.40 34.63 -3.42
CA GLU A 784 -34.72 33.85 -2.22
C GLU A 784 -36.01 34.40 -1.59
N ASP A 785 -36.94 33.52 -1.18
CA ASP A 785 -37.49 33.52 0.19
C ASP A 785 -38.63 32.50 0.39
N ASN A 786 -38.54 31.87 1.57
CA ASN A 786 -39.56 31.45 2.53
C ASN A 786 -40.65 30.40 2.26
N GLU A 787 -40.88 29.69 3.37
CA GLU A 787 -41.80 28.62 3.74
C GLU A 787 -43.28 28.86 3.38
N SER A 788 -44.01 27.80 3.00
CA SER A 788 -45.12 27.23 3.77
C SER A 788 -45.87 26.15 2.97
N GLU A 789 -46.43 25.18 3.70
CA GLU A 789 -47.16 23.98 3.29
C GLU A 789 -48.32 24.21 2.29
N GLN A 790 -48.62 23.21 1.44
CA GLN A 790 -49.90 22.48 1.48
C GLN A 790 -49.95 21.30 0.49
N ASP A 791 -50.58 20.22 0.97
CA ASP A 791 -50.78 18.90 0.39
C ASP A 791 -51.46 18.85 -0.98
N LEU A 792 -51.07 17.85 -1.80
CA LEU A 792 -51.97 17.10 -2.70
C LEU A 792 -51.33 15.71 -3.00
N PRO A 793 -52.04 14.57 -2.77
CA PRO A 793 -51.53 13.21 -3.02
C PRO A 793 -51.64 12.78 -4.51
N PRO A 794 -50.93 11.69 -4.91
CA PRO A 794 -50.78 11.28 -6.31
C PRO A 794 -52.02 10.59 -6.91
N LEU A 795 -52.26 10.88 -8.20
CA LEU A 795 -53.24 10.22 -9.07
C LEU A 795 -52.85 8.76 -9.36
N ILE A 796 -53.71 7.81 -8.98
CA ILE A 796 -53.77 6.44 -9.52
C ILE A 796 -55.21 6.20 -9.99
N GLN A 797 -55.41 6.05 -11.30
CA GLN A 797 -56.69 5.72 -11.92
C GLN A 797 -56.90 4.20 -11.91
N HIS A 798 -57.71 3.66 -11.00
CA HIS A 798 -58.35 2.35 -11.18
C HIS A 798 -59.73 2.35 -10.49
N SER A 799 -60.77 1.97 -11.23
CA SER A 799 -62.12 1.72 -10.71
C SER A 799 -62.14 0.45 -9.87
N LYS A 800 -62.70 0.51 -8.65
CA LYS A 800 -62.73 -0.61 -7.69
C LYS A 800 -64.15 -0.79 -7.15
N GLN A 801 -64.61 -2.04 -7.08
CA GLN A 801 -65.95 -2.38 -6.60
C GLN A 801 -65.90 -2.58 -5.07
N GLU A 802 -66.57 -1.72 -4.30
CA GLU A 802 -66.62 -1.79 -2.83
C GLU A 802 -68.07 -1.99 -2.36
N GLY A 803 -68.44 -3.22 -2.03
CA GLY A 803 -69.79 -3.55 -1.55
C GLY A 803 -70.88 -3.37 -2.63
N ASP A 804 -71.98 -2.69 -2.27
CA ASP A 804 -73.16 -2.46 -3.14
C ASP A 804 -73.00 -1.30 -4.14
N SER A 805 -71.79 -0.72 -4.24
CA SER A 805 -71.48 0.41 -5.13
C SER A 805 -70.11 0.29 -5.80
N LEU A 806 -70.02 0.79 -7.03
CA LEU A 806 -68.79 0.95 -7.79
C LEU A 806 -68.21 2.35 -7.59
N VAL A 807 -66.93 2.43 -7.24
CA VAL A 807 -66.19 3.70 -7.19
C VAL A 807 -65.42 3.89 -8.48
N MET A 808 -65.73 4.96 -9.21
CA MET A 808 -64.99 5.40 -10.40
C MET A 808 -64.70 6.91 -10.34
N TYR A 809 -63.90 7.41 -11.27
CA TYR A 809 -63.61 8.85 -11.38
C TYR A 809 -64.07 9.34 -12.74
N CYS A 810 -64.66 10.54 -12.80
CA CYS A 810 -65.05 11.15 -14.07
C CYS A 810 -63.82 11.43 -14.94
N ASP A 811 -63.84 11.00 -16.20
CA ASP A 811 -62.70 11.12 -17.12
C ASP A 811 -62.35 12.59 -17.43
N ASN A 812 -63.34 13.48 -17.35
CA ASN A 812 -63.15 14.89 -17.68
C ASN A 812 -62.63 15.74 -16.50
N CYS A 813 -63.11 15.51 -15.27
CA CYS A 813 -62.75 16.37 -14.12
C CYS A 813 -62.15 15.62 -12.93
N THR A 814 -61.96 14.30 -13.03
CA THR A 814 -61.41 13.43 -11.98
C THR A 814 -62.22 13.42 -10.67
N GLN A 815 -63.47 13.87 -10.70
CA GLN A 815 -64.38 13.79 -9.55
C GLN A 815 -64.71 12.31 -9.25
N LYS A 816 -64.57 11.90 -7.98
CA LYS A 816 -65.00 10.57 -7.52
C LYS A 816 -66.52 10.44 -7.67
N LEU A 817 -66.97 9.38 -8.35
CA LEU A 817 -68.36 8.99 -8.54
C LEU A 817 -68.60 7.66 -7.81
N GLU A 818 -69.57 7.64 -6.89
CA GLU A 818 -70.05 6.42 -6.23
C GLU A 818 -71.34 6.00 -6.91
N VAL A 819 -71.27 4.91 -7.67
CA VAL A 819 -72.33 4.46 -8.56
C VAL A 819 -72.97 3.19 -7.98
N PRO A 820 -74.28 3.16 -7.69
CA PRO A 820 -74.95 1.93 -7.28
C PRO A 820 -74.79 0.82 -8.33
N ASN A 821 -74.63 -0.43 -7.88
CA ASN A 821 -74.39 -1.57 -8.80
C ASN A 821 -75.48 -1.73 -9.89
N GLU A 822 -76.71 -1.25 -9.66
CA GLU A 822 -77.82 -1.28 -10.64
C GLU A 822 -77.62 -0.40 -11.89
N LEU A 823 -76.64 0.49 -11.85
CA LEU A 823 -76.28 1.41 -12.94
C LEU A 823 -75.02 1.00 -13.69
N ILE A 824 -74.42 -0.15 -13.37
CA ILE A 824 -73.32 -0.76 -14.12
C ILE A 824 -73.75 -0.99 -15.58
N GLY A 825 -72.94 -0.53 -16.55
CA GLY A 825 -73.24 -0.60 -17.98
C GLY A 825 -74.20 0.47 -18.52
N LYS A 826 -74.59 1.49 -17.73
CA LYS A 826 -75.43 2.63 -18.16
C LYS A 826 -74.64 3.94 -18.18
N GLU A 827 -75.10 4.93 -18.94
CA GLU A 827 -74.57 6.30 -18.88
C GLU A 827 -75.12 7.04 -17.65
N ILE A 828 -74.22 7.70 -16.91
CA ILE A 828 -74.54 8.60 -15.81
C ILE A 828 -73.93 9.97 -16.07
N GLU A 829 -74.50 11.02 -15.47
CA GLU A 829 -73.99 12.39 -15.65
C GLU A 829 -73.20 12.82 -14.41
N CYS A 830 -71.98 13.33 -14.61
CA CYS A 830 -71.15 13.85 -13.53
C CYS A 830 -71.81 15.09 -12.91
N PRO A 831 -72.06 15.13 -11.59
CA PRO A 831 -72.74 16.26 -10.95
C PRO A 831 -71.90 17.55 -10.91
N VAL A 832 -70.60 17.48 -11.21
CA VAL A 832 -69.69 18.63 -11.15
C VAL A 832 -69.49 19.27 -12.52
N CYS A 833 -69.28 18.46 -13.56
CA CYS A 833 -68.94 18.96 -14.90
C CYS A 833 -70.00 18.64 -15.97
N HIS A 834 -71.09 17.96 -15.61
CA HIS A 834 -72.16 17.54 -16.51
C HIS A 834 -71.71 16.64 -17.68
N HIS A 835 -70.50 16.06 -17.58
CA HIS A 835 -70.01 15.09 -18.53
C HIS A 835 -70.77 13.77 -18.38
N LYS A 836 -71.19 13.17 -19.50
CA LYS A 836 -71.81 11.84 -19.50
C LYS A 836 -70.72 10.78 -19.46
N GLU A 837 -70.70 10.03 -18.38
CA GLU A 837 -69.74 8.97 -18.10
C GLU A 837 -70.43 7.61 -18.29
N THR A 838 -69.82 6.71 -19.05
CA THR A 838 -70.35 5.36 -19.21
C THR A 838 -69.81 4.48 -18.09
N VAL A 839 -70.69 3.94 -17.27
CA VAL A 839 -70.28 3.06 -16.16
C VAL A 839 -69.80 1.72 -16.75
N PRO A 840 -68.57 1.25 -16.45
CA PRO A 840 -68.01 0.02 -17.01
C PRO A 840 -68.93 -1.18 -16.81
N ALA A 841 -68.97 -2.11 -17.77
CA ALA A 841 -69.70 -3.36 -17.60
C ALA A 841 -68.99 -4.28 -16.60
N GLU A 842 -69.73 -5.19 -15.96
CA GLU A 842 -69.21 -6.08 -14.90
C GLU A 842 -67.99 -6.92 -15.35
N SER A 843 -67.86 -7.20 -16.66
CA SER A 843 -66.71 -7.91 -17.25
C SER A 843 -65.41 -7.11 -17.31
N GLU A 844 -65.46 -5.78 -17.11
CA GLU A 844 -64.31 -4.86 -17.20
C GLU A 844 -63.80 -4.42 -15.81
N LEU A 845 -64.48 -4.82 -14.74
CA LEU A 845 -64.11 -4.51 -13.36
C LEU A 845 -63.05 -5.49 -12.84
N ALA A 846 -61.99 -4.98 -12.23
CA ALA A 846 -60.95 -5.80 -11.62
C ALA A 846 -61.51 -6.57 -10.41
N PRO A 847 -61.28 -7.89 -10.29
CA PRO A 847 -61.79 -8.67 -9.17
C PRO A 847 -61.18 -8.19 -7.85
N ASN A 848 -62.02 -8.11 -6.80
CA ASN A 848 -61.61 -7.65 -5.49
C ASN A 848 -60.44 -8.48 -4.94
N GLY A 849 -59.26 -7.87 -4.82
CA GLY A 849 -58.13 -8.43 -4.07
C GLY A 849 -56.88 -8.80 -4.85
N GLN A 850 -56.60 -8.18 -5.99
CA GLN A 850 -55.24 -8.14 -6.57
C GLN A 850 -54.90 -6.70 -6.99
N ASP A 851 -54.11 -6.03 -6.15
CA ASP A 851 -53.46 -4.74 -6.47
C ASP A 851 -52.40 -4.97 -7.57
N PRO A 852 -52.27 -4.08 -8.57
CA PRO A 852 -51.04 -3.92 -9.33
C PRO A 852 -49.97 -3.14 -8.56
#